data_AF-A0A812ILQ7-F1
#
_entry.id   AF-A0A812ILQ7-F1
#
_cell.length_a   1.000
_cell.length_b   1.000
_cell.length_c   1.000
_cell.angle_alpha   90.00
_cell.angle_beta   90.00
_cell.angle_gamma   90.00
#
_symmetry.space_group_name_H-M   'P 1'
#
loop_
_entity.id
_entity.type
_entity.pdbx_description
1 polymer ?
#
loop_
_entity_poly.entity_id
_entity_poly.type
_entity_poly.pdbx_seq_one_letter_code
_entity_poly.pdbx_strand_id
1 'polypeptide(L)'
;MAQNLQHWLCCICACKRSWHIAALAFTAAVYGLALKEVDGSRTFTSASWQQILDNFYPDQNSNAMRLSEREVVPNWDATMQADDVTKALNAFQTFCWFKHGLDDHLPSLWTCDIRDVKVDLSEDGPRDPEMNCSADFLAHHIVQGDDPRCVPWGEKSLPSLSLNVDPMFDEYEVHSLSPMFAPLQDTLSDMGQRLAAIEARLKIPASTTRRPTDCGAISQGCWYKQNATAPLPEAFPCSCFDKSGIPSSTCRNHHWGLVQLCQPSRLKVTFLIFQKMPPMLRQPSNKFVEWFLIQMDFARIAGAMNVGSGLYRSHLWLHEERMAPTGSYAFDGLLVTCVIVSLAWFIGQALGSFLFFLPRNVCALLILKGDEQHAQRHIPLHVFKEYLSQCVVGRPSRLHYVNHFEATMEVIVGIFMLAGIIRSIFNGGDHCEIQDCSHHSVLERAIEDSYVVLLDDDFCHGTAWILLYVTIIFASLSLVDRFRWLPSAILLCAARLVSFLLAYGLLLCGAGIFMFVAFGPRYVQFASPARSCSELFFLTCGMPISVFDNVRPFQDSHSFQVAFALALYCLFMSIIGLNFFTTIILDAYSQAHDVSAADVQLELMGDDFCRSLMQLLGLGREGYVASSDPSGPSSSPSVSDAPSETAEEAEQQQALVASEA
;
A
#
# COMPACT_ATOMS: atom_id res chain seq x y z
N MET A 1 -14.87 0.65 59.59
CA MET A 1 -15.37 -0.45 58.72
C MET A 1 -15.68 0.06 57.30
N ALA A 2 -16.50 1.10 57.14
CA ALA A 2 -16.80 1.69 55.82
C ALA A 2 -15.54 2.18 55.05
N GLN A 3 -14.61 2.88 55.70
CA GLN A 3 -13.34 3.29 55.09
C GLN A 3 -12.46 2.10 54.66
N ASN A 4 -12.39 1.03 55.46
CA ASN A 4 -11.64 -0.17 55.10
C ASN A 4 -12.30 -0.93 53.93
N LEU A 5 -13.64 -0.96 53.88
CA LEU A 5 -14.38 -1.55 52.76
C LEU A 5 -14.13 -0.75 51.47
N GLN A 6 -14.13 0.58 51.56
CA GLN A 6 -13.89 1.47 50.43
C GLN A 6 -12.44 1.37 49.92
N HIS A 7 -11.46 1.30 50.82
CA HIS A 7 -10.07 1.04 50.46
C HIS A 7 -9.90 -0.34 49.80
N TRP A 8 -10.55 -1.38 50.34
CA TRP A 8 -10.48 -2.74 49.78
C TRP A 8 -11.14 -2.82 48.40
N LEU A 9 -12.28 -2.14 48.20
CA LEU A 9 -12.92 -2.00 46.89
C LEU A 9 -12.01 -1.25 45.91
N CYS A 10 -11.37 -0.15 46.30
CA CYS A 10 -10.40 0.56 45.45
C CYS A 10 -9.21 -0.33 45.03
N CYS A 11 -8.64 -1.13 45.94
CA CYS A 11 -7.57 -2.06 45.60
C CYS A 11 -8.03 -3.14 44.60
N ILE A 12 -9.25 -3.66 44.75
CA ILE A 12 -9.82 -4.63 43.81
C ILE A 12 -10.10 -4.00 42.46
N CYS A 13 -10.62 -2.77 42.42
CA CYS A 13 -10.82 -2.02 41.18
C CYS A 13 -9.50 -1.81 40.44
N ALA A 14 -8.46 -1.36 41.14
CA ALA A 14 -7.13 -1.14 40.56
C ALA A 14 -6.53 -2.43 40.01
N CYS A 15 -6.64 -3.54 40.76
CA CYS A 15 -6.16 -4.85 40.34
C CYS A 15 -6.91 -5.36 39.10
N LYS A 16 -8.24 -5.23 39.07
CA LYS A 16 -9.05 -5.59 37.88
C LYS A 16 -8.67 -4.79 36.64
N ARG A 17 -8.44 -3.48 36.79
CA ARG A 17 -8.01 -2.61 35.68
C ARG A 17 -6.63 -3.02 35.15
N SER A 18 -5.66 -3.31 36.03
CA SER A 18 -4.34 -3.80 35.59
C SER A 18 -4.42 -5.15 34.88
N TRP A 19 -5.28 -6.07 35.35
CA TRP A 19 -5.50 -7.35 34.68
C TRP A 19 -6.11 -7.18 33.29
N HIS A 20 -7.04 -6.24 33.12
CA HIS A 20 -7.64 -5.93 31.82
C HIS A 20 -6.59 -5.41 30.83
N ILE A 21 -5.75 -4.46 31.25
CA ILE A 21 -4.68 -3.91 30.43
C ILE A 21 -3.65 -4.99 30.07
N ALA A 22 -3.28 -5.85 31.03
CA ALA A 22 -2.37 -6.96 30.77
C ALA A 22 -2.94 -7.97 29.77
N ALA A 23 -4.24 -8.27 29.84
CA ALA A 23 -4.91 -9.13 28.88
C ALA A 23 -4.93 -8.51 27.48
N LEU A 24 -5.24 -7.21 27.36
CA LEU A 24 -5.18 -6.48 26.10
C LEU A 24 -3.78 -6.50 25.49
N ALA A 25 -2.74 -6.21 26.28
CA ALA A 25 -1.36 -6.22 25.83
C ALA A 25 -0.90 -7.63 25.41
N PHE A 26 -1.34 -8.67 26.13
CA PHE A 26 -1.05 -10.06 25.77
C PHE A 26 -1.71 -10.45 24.44
N THR A 27 -3.00 -10.15 24.26
CA THR A 27 -3.70 -10.35 22.98
C THR A 27 -3.00 -9.60 21.84
N ALA A 28 -2.60 -8.35 22.12
CA ALA A 28 -1.86 -7.52 21.17
C ALA A 28 -0.54 -8.17 20.73
N ALA A 29 0.24 -8.67 21.69
CA ALA A 29 1.54 -9.29 21.44
C ALA A 29 1.42 -10.64 20.73
N VAL A 30 0.51 -11.51 21.17
CA VAL A 30 0.30 -12.85 20.59
C VAL A 30 -0.11 -12.74 19.13
N TYR A 31 -1.05 -11.86 18.82
CA TYR A 31 -1.50 -11.69 17.45
C TYR A 31 -0.46 -10.92 16.61
N GLY A 32 0.25 -9.93 17.17
CA GLY A 32 1.35 -9.28 16.46
C GLY A 32 2.47 -10.26 16.06
N LEU A 33 2.74 -11.27 16.90
CA LEU A 33 3.64 -12.38 16.56
C LEU A 33 3.05 -13.27 15.45
N ALA A 34 1.75 -13.53 15.48
CA ALA A 34 1.06 -14.30 14.44
C ALA A 34 1.07 -13.58 13.09
N LEU A 35 0.77 -12.28 13.06
CA LEU A 35 0.89 -11.47 11.85
C LEU A 35 2.32 -11.45 11.33
N LYS A 36 3.33 -11.27 12.20
CA LYS A 36 4.73 -11.22 11.75
C LYS A 36 5.17 -12.49 11.00
N GLU A 37 4.79 -13.67 11.50
CA GLU A 37 5.09 -14.94 10.81
C GLU A 37 4.37 -15.01 9.46
N VAL A 38 3.13 -14.53 9.38
CA VAL A 38 2.35 -14.68 8.15
C VAL A 38 2.61 -13.56 7.12
N ASP A 39 2.71 -12.30 7.54
CA ASP A 39 3.04 -11.17 6.67
C ASP A 39 4.43 -11.28 6.08
N GLY A 40 5.38 -11.85 6.83
CA GLY A 40 6.71 -12.18 6.30
C GLY A 40 6.66 -13.11 5.09
N SER A 41 5.58 -13.90 4.96
CA SER A 41 5.36 -14.83 3.84
C SER A 41 4.41 -14.31 2.75
N ARG A 42 3.41 -13.46 3.06
CA ARG A 42 2.40 -12.97 2.10
C ARG A 42 2.73 -11.62 1.45
N THR A 43 3.31 -10.66 2.18
CA THR A 43 3.49 -9.29 1.66
C THR A 43 4.59 -9.20 0.61
N PHE A 44 5.60 -10.05 0.69
CA PHE A 44 6.66 -10.12 -0.33
C PHE A 44 6.17 -10.77 -1.62
N THR A 45 5.16 -11.64 -1.60
CA THR A 45 4.80 -12.47 -2.75
C THR A 45 3.82 -11.77 -3.69
N SER A 46 2.77 -11.11 -3.19
CA SER A 46 1.78 -10.43 -4.04
C SER A 46 2.30 -9.15 -4.71
N ALA A 47 3.06 -8.32 -4.00
CA ALA A 47 3.63 -7.09 -4.55
C ALA A 47 4.73 -7.39 -5.59
N SER A 48 5.62 -8.33 -5.29
CA SER A 48 6.66 -8.80 -6.23
C SER A 48 6.04 -9.44 -7.45
N TRP A 49 5.00 -10.25 -7.27
CA TRP A 49 4.24 -10.85 -8.36
C TRP A 49 3.61 -9.80 -9.27
N GLN A 50 2.93 -8.82 -8.68
CA GLN A 50 2.32 -7.73 -9.44
C GLN A 50 3.38 -6.92 -10.18
N GLN A 51 4.52 -6.61 -9.54
CA GLN A 51 5.63 -5.92 -10.18
C GLN A 51 6.17 -6.71 -11.39
N ILE A 52 6.32 -8.03 -11.28
CA ILE A 52 6.72 -8.89 -12.40
C ILE A 52 5.64 -8.87 -13.50
N LEU A 53 4.35 -8.98 -13.16
CA LEU A 53 3.27 -8.93 -14.13
C LEU A 53 3.15 -7.59 -14.83
N ASP A 54 3.31 -6.48 -14.11
CA ASP A 54 3.32 -5.12 -14.65
C ASP A 54 4.47 -4.94 -15.66
N ASN A 55 5.51 -5.79 -15.58
CA ASN A 55 6.53 -5.79 -16.63
C ASN A 55 6.04 -6.37 -17.96
N PHE A 56 5.13 -7.33 -17.94
CA PHE A 56 4.55 -7.97 -19.14
C PHE A 56 3.27 -7.30 -19.63
N TYR A 57 2.50 -6.74 -18.69
CA TYR A 57 1.23 -6.06 -18.91
C TYR A 57 1.27 -4.64 -18.33
N PRO A 58 2.19 -3.78 -18.80
CA PRO A 58 2.30 -2.43 -18.28
C PRO A 58 0.99 -1.66 -18.49
N ASP A 59 0.55 -0.96 -17.46
CA ASP A 59 -0.55 0.00 -17.59
C ASP A 59 -0.12 1.20 -18.47
N GLN A 60 -1.06 2.09 -18.79
CA GLN A 60 -0.77 3.22 -19.68
C GLN A 60 0.32 4.15 -19.11
N ASN A 61 0.40 4.29 -17.79
CA ASN A 61 1.37 5.14 -17.11
C ASN A 61 2.77 4.52 -17.15
N SER A 62 2.87 3.23 -16.86
CA SER A 62 4.11 2.45 -16.93
C SER A 62 4.63 2.40 -18.36
N ASN A 63 3.76 2.26 -19.35
CA ASN A 63 4.12 2.38 -20.76
C ASN A 63 4.65 3.77 -21.11
N ALA A 64 4.01 4.84 -20.64
CA ALA A 64 4.48 6.21 -20.89
C ALA A 64 5.86 6.45 -20.24
N MET A 65 6.07 5.93 -19.02
CA MET A 65 7.36 6.00 -18.32
C MET A 65 8.44 5.23 -19.06
N ARG A 66 8.17 3.98 -19.47
CA ARG A 66 9.08 3.15 -20.28
C ARG A 66 9.45 3.82 -21.60
N LEU A 67 8.47 4.37 -22.31
CA LEU A 67 8.72 5.13 -23.54
C LEU A 67 9.61 6.35 -23.27
N SER A 68 9.45 7.02 -22.12
CA SER A 68 10.34 8.13 -21.72
C SER A 68 11.77 7.66 -21.40
N GLU A 69 11.90 6.45 -20.86
CA GLU A 69 13.18 5.79 -20.55
C GLU A 69 13.79 5.07 -21.77
N ARG A 70 13.09 5.08 -22.92
CA ARG A 70 13.46 4.36 -24.15
C ARG A 70 13.48 2.84 -23.99
N GLU A 71 12.73 2.33 -23.01
CA GLU A 71 12.39 0.92 -22.88
C GLU A 71 11.17 0.64 -23.77
N VAL A 72 11.33 -0.19 -24.81
CA VAL A 72 10.20 -0.67 -25.63
C VAL A 72 10.00 -2.15 -25.31
N VAL A 73 9.05 -2.45 -24.45
CA VAL A 73 8.65 -3.82 -24.14
C VAL A 73 7.39 -4.14 -24.95
N PRO A 74 7.40 -5.17 -25.80
CA PRO A 74 6.19 -5.57 -26.51
C PRO A 74 5.14 -6.04 -25.50
N ASN A 75 3.88 -5.66 -25.71
CA ASN A 75 2.79 -6.18 -24.90
C ASN A 75 2.73 -7.70 -25.06
N TRP A 76 2.61 -8.42 -23.94
CA TRP A 76 2.43 -9.87 -24.00
C TRP A 76 1.04 -10.19 -24.56
N ASP A 77 0.98 -10.80 -25.74
CA ASP A 77 -0.26 -11.22 -26.39
C ASP A 77 -0.29 -12.75 -26.53
N ALA A 78 -1.47 -13.37 -26.49
CA ALA A 78 -1.65 -14.81 -26.66
C ALA A 78 -1.07 -15.32 -27.99
N THR A 79 -0.95 -14.44 -28.99
CA THR A 79 -0.22 -14.67 -30.23
C THR A 79 0.80 -13.58 -30.49
N MET A 80 2.04 -13.94 -30.75
CA MET A 80 3.16 -13.01 -30.97
C MET A 80 3.87 -13.34 -32.28
N GLN A 81 4.38 -12.33 -32.96
CA GLN A 81 5.31 -12.53 -34.07
C GLN A 81 6.70 -12.90 -33.52
N ALA A 82 7.54 -13.57 -34.30
CA ALA A 82 8.86 -13.99 -33.80
C ALA A 82 9.77 -12.82 -33.40
N ASP A 83 9.61 -11.65 -34.00
CA ASP A 83 10.33 -10.43 -33.60
C ASP A 83 9.84 -9.94 -32.23
N ASP A 84 8.53 -10.00 -31.95
CA ASP A 84 7.97 -9.70 -30.63
C ASP A 84 8.42 -10.72 -29.57
N VAL A 85 8.52 -12.01 -29.92
CA VAL A 85 9.09 -13.04 -29.03
C VAL A 85 10.54 -12.70 -28.67
N THR A 86 11.34 -12.34 -29.67
CA THR A 86 12.74 -11.92 -29.50
C THR A 86 12.84 -10.71 -28.56
N LYS A 87 12.04 -9.67 -28.83
CA LYS A 87 11.99 -8.45 -28.01
C LYS A 87 11.56 -8.75 -26.57
N ALA A 88 10.57 -9.62 -26.36
CA ALA A 88 10.10 -9.99 -25.02
C ALA A 88 11.18 -10.74 -24.22
N LEU A 89 11.88 -11.70 -24.85
CA LEU A 89 12.98 -12.43 -24.22
C LEU A 89 14.17 -11.53 -23.90
N ASN A 90 14.54 -10.64 -24.82
CA ASN A 90 15.62 -9.69 -24.60
C ASN A 90 15.27 -8.67 -23.50
N ALA A 91 14.04 -8.14 -23.51
CA ALA A 91 13.55 -7.25 -22.47
C ALA A 91 13.58 -7.93 -21.09
N PHE A 92 13.17 -9.19 -21.00
CA PHE A 92 13.16 -9.90 -19.73
C PHE A 92 14.55 -10.32 -19.25
N GLN A 93 15.44 -10.73 -20.15
CA GLN A 93 16.84 -10.95 -19.82
C GLN A 93 17.49 -9.66 -19.30
N THR A 94 17.21 -8.53 -19.94
CA THR A 94 17.66 -7.19 -19.51
C THR A 94 17.10 -6.85 -18.13
N PHE A 95 15.82 -7.10 -17.89
CA PHE A 95 15.18 -6.93 -16.58
C PHE A 95 15.86 -7.79 -15.50
N CYS A 96 16.15 -9.04 -15.81
CA CYS A 96 16.87 -9.95 -14.91
C CYS A 96 18.31 -9.52 -14.64
N TRP A 97 18.97 -8.94 -15.63
CA TRP A 97 20.35 -8.50 -15.51
C TRP A 97 20.47 -7.18 -14.74
N PHE A 98 19.72 -6.15 -15.12
CA PHE A 98 19.82 -4.80 -14.55
C PHE A 98 18.98 -4.61 -13.29
N LYS A 99 17.77 -5.19 -13.24
CA LYS A 99 16.82 -5.03 -12.11
C LYS A 99 16.77 -6.27 -11.21
N HIS A 100 17.65 -7.25 -11.45
CA HIS A 100 17.75 -8.50 -10.67
C HIS A 100 16.44 -9.28 -10.54
N GLY A 101 15.49 -9.06 -11.45
CA GLY A 101 14.18 -9.70 -11.47
C GLY A 101 13.08 -9.00 -10.66
N LEU A 102 13.38 -7.95 -9.88
CA LEU A 102 12.38 -7.25 -9.06
C LEU A 102 12.66 -5.75 -8.97
N ASP A 103 13.61 -5.36 -8.12
CA ASP A 103 13.88 -3.98 -7.73
C ASP A 103 15.36 -3.64 -7.95
N ASP A 104 15.61 -2.63 -8.77
CA ASP A 104 16.94 -2.11 -9.11
C ASP A 104 17.62 -1.41 -7.92
N HIS A 105 16.87 -1.03 -6.88
CA HIS A 105 17.40 -0.43 -5.66
C HIS A 105 17.97 -1.47 -4.68
N LEU A 106 17.67 -2.76 -4.87
CA LEU A 106 18.08 -3.85 -3.95
C LEU A 106 18.86 -4.99 -4.64
N PRO A 107 19.92 -4.69 -5.42
CA PRO A 107 20.66 -5.68 -6.22
C PRO A 107 21.38 -6.74 -5.37
N SER A 108 21.63 -6.43 -4.09
CA SER A 108 22.25 -7.34 -3.14
C SER A 108 21.29 -8.40 -2.59
N LEU A 109 19.98 -8.18 -2.70
CA LEU A 109 18.96 -9.06 -2.13
C LEU A 109 18.39 -10.04 -3.15
N TRP A 110 18.52 -9.78 -4.45
CA TRP A 110 17.90 -10.62 -5.48
C TRP A 110 18.93 -11.10 -6.50
N THR A 111 18.61 -12.22 -7.13
CA THR A 111 19.29 -12.73 -8.32
C THR A 111 18.22 -13.21 -9.27
N CYS A 112 18.35 -12.87 -10.54
CA CYS A 112 17.63 -13.55 -11.61
C CYS A 112 18.64 -14.30 -12.48
N ASP A 113 18.36 -15.57 -12.79
CA ASP A 113 19.17 -16.42 -13.65
C ASP A 113 18.27 -17.15 -14.67
N ILE A 114 18.81 -17.55 -15.82
CA ILE A 114 18.13 -18.42 -16.78
C ILE A 114 18.38 -19.85 -16.34
N ARG A 115 17.35 -20.52 -15.82
CA ARG A 115 17.43 -21.90 -15.33
C ARG A 115 17.53 -22.90 -16.47
N ASP A 116 16.73 -22.71 -17.51
CA ASP A 116 16.62 -23.67 -18.61
C ASP A 116 16.10 -23.00 -19.88
N VAL A 117 16.59 -23.47 -21.03
CA VAL A 117 16.14 -23.06 -22.36
C VAL A 117 15.98 -24.33 -23.19
N LYS A 118 14.76 -24.58 -23.67
CA LYS A 118 14.44 -25.72 -24.54
C LYS A 118 14.00 -25.22 -25.91
N VAL A 119 14.64 -25.74 -26.94
CA VAL A 119 14.34 -25.41 -28.34
C VAL A 119 13.96 -26.71 -29.05
N ASP A 120 12.73 -26.78 -29.53
CA ASP A 120 12.27 -27.86 -30.40
C ASP A 120 12.29 -27.37 -31.85
N LEU A 121 12.91 -28.14 -32.73
CA LEU A 121 12.93 -27.88 -34.17
C LEU A 121 11.90 -28.77 -34.88
N SER A 122 11.17 -28.18 -35.83
CA SER A 122 10.38 -28.95 -36.77
C SER A 122 11.26 -29.41 -37.93
N GLU A 123 11.11 -30.67 -38.34
CA GLU A 123 11.75 -31.21 -39.54
C GLU A 123 11.31 -30.46 -40.82
N ASP A 124 10.06 -29.99 -40.85
CA ASP A 124 9.41 -29.37 -42.02
C ASP A 124 9.37 -27.82 -41.97
N GLY A 125 10.10 -27.17 -41.07
CA GLY A 125 10.11 -25.72 -40.96
C GLY A 125 10.81 -25.03 -42.15
N PRO A 126 10.32 -23.88 -42.63
CA PRO A 126 11.10 -23.05 -43.54
C PRO A 126 12.39 -22.64 -42.82
N ARG A 127 13.52 -23.02 -43.40
CA ARG A 127 14.84 -22.60 -42.94
C ARG A 127 15.35 -21.60 -43.96
N ASP A 128 15.84 -20.47 -43.48
CA ASP A 128 16.65 -19.62 -44.33
C ASP A 128 17.83 -20.48 -44.84
N PRO A 129 17.95 -20.71 -46.16
CA PRO A 129 18.99 -21.57 -46.71
C PRO A 129 20.39 -21.02 -46.46
N GLU A 130 20.51 -19.74 -46.12
CA GLU A 130 21.78 -19.07 -45.83
C GLU A 130 22.15 -19.13 -44.33
N MET A 131 21.22 -19.56 -43.45
CA MET A 131 21.44 -19.64 -42.01
C MET A 131 21.51 -21.06 -41.47
N ASN A 132 22.53 -21.34 -40.64
CA ASN A 132 22.67 -22.65 -40.01
C ASN A 132 21.69 -22.79 -38.83
N CYS A 133 20.51 -23.35 -39.09
CA CYS A 133 19.50 -23.62 -38.06
C CYS A 133 19.55 -25.06 -37.53
N SER A 134 20.74 -25.66 -37.42
CA SER A 134 20.88 -26.99 -36.83
C SER A 134 20.57 -26.97 -35.32
N ALA A 135 20.12 -28.11 -34.79
CA ALA A 135 19.83 -28.24 -33.36
C ALA A 135 21.06 -27.90 -32.50
N ASP A 136 22.24 -28.36 -32.92
CA ASP A 136 23.50 -28.08 -32.21
C ASP A 136 23.87 -26.59 -32.24
N PHE A 137 23.61 -25.90 -33.36
CA PHE A 137 23.88 -24.48 -33.49
C PHE A 137 22.98 -23.66 -32.56
N LEU A 138 21.67 -23.93 -32.55
CA LEU A 138 20.73 -23.26 -31.64
C LEU A 138 20.96 -23.63 -30.18
N ALA A 139 21.35 -24.89 -29.90
CA ALA A 139 21.72 -25.30 -28.56
C ALA A 139 22.96 -24.54 -28.06
N HIS A 140 23.91 -24.23 -28.92
CA HIS A 140 25.07 -23.43 -28.53
C HIS A 140 24.71 -21.95 -28.32
N HIS A 141 24.09 -21.30 -29.32
CA HIS A 141 23.91 -19.85 -29.33
C HIS A 141 22.66 -19.35 -28.58
N ILE A 142 21.61 -20.17 -28.47
CA ILE A 142 20.37 -19.83 -27.75
C ILE A 142 20.32 -20.53 -26.39
N VAL A 143 20.58 -21.84 -26.31
CA VAL A 143 20.42 -22.56 -25.04
C VAL A 143 21.57 -22.28 -24.10
N GLN A 144 22.81 -22.45 -24.57
CA GLN A 144 23.99 -22.21 -23.75
C GLN A 144 24.34 -20.72 -23.68
N GLY A 145 24.05 -19.96 -24.74
CA GLY A 145 24.42 -18.55 -24.86
C GLY A 145 25.94 -18.38 -25.03
N ASP A 146 26.33 -17.39 -25.84
CA ASP A 146 27.74 -17.13 -26.08
C ASP A 146 28.38 -16.39 -24.91
N ASP A 147 29.68 -16.63 -24.71
CA ASP A 147 30.46 -15.85 -23.75
C ASP A 147 30.55 -14.41 -24.24
N PRO A 148 30.08 -13.42 -23.47
CA PRO A 148 30.06 -12.01 -23.88
C PRO A 148 31.48 -11.46 -24.15
N ARG A 149 32.53 -12.14 -23.65
CA ARG A 149 33.94 -11.82 -23.94
C ARG A 149 34.37 -12.20 -25.35
N CYS A 150 33.81 -13.29 -25.89
CA CYS A 150 34.09 -13.78 -27.24
C CYS A 150 33.18 -13.12 -28.27
N VAL A 151 31.93 -12.90 -27.88
CA VAL A 151 30.83 -12.45 -28.72
C VAL A 151 30.13 -11.30 -27.99
N PRO A 152 30.74 -10.10 -27.98
CA PRO A 152 30.08 -8.92 -27.44
C PRO A 152 28.80 -8.65 -28.24
N TRP A 153 27.76 -8.20 -27.55
CA TRP A 153 26.46 -7.86 -28.12
C TRP A 153 26.59 -6.96 -29.35
N GLY A 154 25.86 -7.27 -30.42
CA GLY A 154 25.80 -6.44 -31.63
C GLY A 154 26.67 -6.90 -32.81
N GLU A 155 26.00 -7.03 -33.95
CA GLU A 155 26.46 -6.90 -35.35
C GLU A 155 27.63 -7.71 -35.93
N LYS A 156 28.57 -8.29 -35.17
CA LYS A 156 29.78 -8.89 -35.78
C LYS A 156 30.09 -10.33 -35.39
N SER A 157 29.31 -10.95 -34.51
CA SER A 157 29.70 -12.22 -33.90
C SER A 157 29.45 -13.46 -34.76
N LEU A 158 28.65 -13.36 -35.81
CA LEU A 158 28.45 -14.43 -36.79
C LEU A 158 29.27 -14.13 -38.05
N PRO A 159 30.55 -14.53 -38.12
CA PRO A 159 31.46 -14.18 -39.23
C PRO A 159 31.05 -14.75 -40.60
N SER A 160 29.97 -15.54 -40.68
CA SER A 160 29.44 -16.11 -41.93
C SER A 160 28.25 -15.36 -42.53
N LEU A 161 27.64 -14.41 -41.82
CA LEU A 161 26.51 -13.63 -42.35
C LEU A 161 27.04 -12.37 -43.04
N SER A 162 27.45 -12.49 -44.31
CA SER A 162 27.63 -11.34 -45.20
C SER A 162 26.29 -10.85 -45.77
N LEU A 163 25.19 -11.10 -45.07
CA LEU A 163 23.90 -10.52 -45.40
C LEU A 163 23.88 -9.10 -44.85
N ASN A 164 23.40 -8.16 -45.66
CA ASN A 164 22.87 -6.89 -45.19
C ASN A 164 21.66 -7.22 -44.29
N VAL A 165 21.91 -7.67 -43.06
CA VAL A 165 20.89 -7.76 -42.03
C VAL A 165 20.44 -6.33 -41.82
N ASP A 166 19.16 -6.09 -42.07
CA ASP A 166 18.57 -4.76 -41.87
C ASP A 166 18.89 -4.34 -40.42
N PRO A 167 19.44 -3.13 -40.19
CA PRO A 167 19.77 -2.62 -38.86
C PRO A 167 18.59 -2.70 -37.87
N MET A 168 17.36 -2.81 -38.38
CA MET A 168 16.15 -3.13 -37.59
C MET A 168 16.21 -4.48 -36.84
N PHE A 169 17.10 -5.41 -37.20
CA PHE A 169 17.27 -6.72 -36.55
C PHE A 169 18.52 -6.81 -35.67
N ASP A 170 19.33 -5.74 -35.58
CA ASP A 170 20.40 -5.69 -34.59
C ASP A 170 19.82 -5.32 -33.23
N GLU A 171 20.01 -6.22 -32.26
CA GLU A 171 19.41 -6.16 -30.92
C GLU A 171 19.77 -4.87 -30.16
N TYR A 172 20.78 -4.13 -30.61
CA TYR A 172 21.20 -2.83 -30.07
C TYR A 172 20.68 -1.61 -30.84
N GLU A 173 20.46 -1.67 -32.16
CA GLU A 173 20.04 -0.50 -32.96
C GLU A 173 18.53 -0.23 -32.91
N VAL A 174 17.71 -1.23 -32.55
CA VAL A 174 16.26 -1.05 -32.32
C VAL A 174 15.97 -0.03 -31.22
N HIS A 175 16.90 0.18 -30.28
CA HIS A 175 16.80 1.26 -29.28
C HIS A 175 16.94 2.68 -29.87
N SER A 176 17.40 2.82 -31.11
CA SER A 176 17.69 4.11 -31.74
C SER A 176 16.82 4.46 -32.96
N LEU A 177 16.09 3.50 -33.55
CA LEU A 177 15.46 3.66 -34.88
C LEU A 177 13.93 3.48 -34.92
N SER A 178 13.21 3.64 -33.80
CA SER A 178 11.74 3.56 -33.82
C SER A 178 11.11 4.72 -34.63
N PRO A 179 10.15 4.45 -35.54
CA PRO A 179 9.51 5.47 -36.39
C PRO A 179 8.71 6.54 -35.63
N MET A 180 8.46 6.32 -34.33
CA MET A 180 7.86 7.32 -33.45
C MET A 180 8.81 8.51 -33.17
N PHE A 181 10.12 8.36 -33.44
CA PHE A 181 11.15 9.37 -33.25
C PHE A 181 11.72 9.94 -34.57
N ALA A 182 11.04 9.75 -35.71
CA ALA A 182 11.47 10.29 -37.01
C ALA A 182 11.89 11.80 -36.98
N PRO A 183 11.25 12.70 -36.22
CA PRO A 183 11.72 14.09 -36.10
C PRO A 183 13.05 14.24 -35.35
N LEU A 184 13.35 13.34 -34.41
CA LEU A 184 14.61 13.27 -33.69
C LEU A 184 15.70 12.58 -34.53
N GLN A 185 15.30 11.63 -35.38
CA GLN A 185 16.14 10.94 -36.37
C GLN A 185 16.77 11.90 -37.37
N ASP A 186 16.02 12.89 -37.86
CA ASP A 186 16.57 13.93 -38.76
C ASP A 186 17.64 14.77 -38.06
N THR A 187 17.49 14.99 -36.75
CA THR A 187 18.45 15.75 -35.93
C THR A 187 19.69 14.93 -35.61
N LEU A 188 19.52 13.63 -35.35
CA LEU A 188 20.62 12.68 -35.09
C LEU A 188 21.35 12.27 -36.38
N SER A 189 20.67 12.22 -37.52
CA SER A 189 21.23 12.07 -38.86
C SER A 189 22.15 13.23 -39.20
N ASP A 190 21.73 14.48 -38.95
CA ASP A 190 22.57 15.67 -39.10
C ASP A 190 23.78 15.63 -38.14
N MET A 191 23.58 15.21 -36.89
CA MET A 191 24.69 15.02 -35.95
C MET A 191 25.65 13.89 -36.37
N GLY A 192 25.14 12.78 -36.92
CA GLY A 192 25.91 11.65 -37.40
C GLY A 192 26.74 12.03 -38.63
N GLN A 193 26.18 12.80 -39.57
CA GLN A 193 26.93 13.36 -40.69
C GLN A 193 28.00 14.35 -40.22
N ARG A 194 27.70 15.15 -39.19
CA ARG A 194 28.68 16.06 -38.56
C ARG A 194 29.79 15.30 -37.84
N LEU A 195 29.49 14.22 -37.13
CA LEU A 195 30.47 13.35 -36.47
C LEU A 195 31.33 12.59 -37.48
N ALA A 196 30.74 12.04 -38.53
CA ALA A 196 31.48 11.40 -39.62
C ALA A 196 32.40 12.40 -40.36
N ALA A 197 31.96 13.65 -40.52
CA ALA A 197 32.80 14.72 -41.06
C ALA A 197 33.93 15.14 -40.10
N ILE A 198 33.72 15.02 -38.78
CA ILE A 198 34.75 15.25 -37.76
C ILE A 198 35.74 14.07 -37.71
N GLU A 199 35.29 12.82 -37.76
CA GLU A 199 36.15 11.62 -37.84
C GLU A 199 37.00 11.62 -39.12
N ALA A 200 36.41 11.96 -40.27
CA ALA A 200 37.13 12.10 -41.53
C ALA A 200 38.20 13.21 -41.46
N ARG A 201 37.97 14.26 -40.66
CA ARG A 201 38.95 15.32 -40.40
C ARG A 201 40.02 14.92 -39.39
N LEU A 202 39.72 14.03 -38.45
CA LEU A 202 40.64 13.59 -37.41
C LEU A 202 41.65 12.53 -37.87
N LYS A 203 41.56 12.02 -39.10
CA LYS A 203 42.44 10.96 -39.65
C LYS A 203 42.68 9.82 -38.65
N ILE A 204 41.64 9.43 -37.92
CA ILE A 204 41.72 8.25 -37.05
C ILE A 204 41.85 7.06 -38.01
N PRO A 205 42.98 6.32 -38.01
CA PRO A 205 43.11 5.15 -38.86
C PRO A 205 42.01 4.16 -38.46
N ALA A 206 41.24 3.68 -39.45
CA ALA A 206 40.28 2.61 -39.26
C ALA A 206 40.98 1.49 -38.46
N SER A 207 40.52 1.27 -37.23
CA SER A 207 41.17 0.33 -36.35
C SER A 207 41.00 -1.06 -36.94
N THR A 208 42.06 -1.59 -37.54
CA THR A 208 42.19 -3.02 -37.78
C THR A 208 42.40 -3.69 -36.42
N THR A 209 41.35 -3.76 -35.62
CA THR A 209 41.27 -4.65 -34.46
C THR A 209 41.21 -6.07 -35.00
N ARG A 210 42.38 -6.68 -35.20
CA ARG A 210 42.48 -8.14 -35.32
C ARG A 210 41.82 -8.71 -34.07
N ARG A 211 40.73 -9.47 -34.25
CA ARG A 211 40.12 -10.25 -33.17
C ARG A 211 41.21 -11.09 -32.50
N PRO A 212 41.31 -11.09 -31.16
CA PRO A 212 42.12 -12.07 -30.46
C PRO A 212 41.66 -13.46 -30.91
N THR A 213 42.58 -14.27 -31.44
CA THR A 213 42.30 -15.64 -31.89
C THR A 213 42.04 -16.60 -30.74
N ASP A 214 42.12 -16.12 -29.50
CA ASP A 214 41.97 -16.90 -28.29
C ASP A 214 41.20 -16.07 -27.25
N CYS A 215 40.02 -16.55 -26.83
CA CYS A 215 39.19 -15.88 -25.83
C CYS A 215 39.87 -15.82 -24.44
N GLY A 216 41.02 -16.48 -24.26
CA GLY A 216 41.77 -16.54 -23.01
C GLY A 216 42.38 -15.21 -22.52
N ALA A 217 42.51 -14.19 -23.37
CA ALA A 217 43.17 -12.94 -23.00
C ALA A 217 42.39 -12.08 -21.97
N ILE A 218 41.10 -12.34 -21.75
CA ILE A 218 40.24 -11.61 -20.79
C ILE A 218 40.16 -12.35 -19.43
N SER A 219 40.92 -13.44 -19.25
CA SER A 219 40.94 -14.23 -18.00
C SER A 219 41.63 -13.54 -16.81
N GLN A 220 42.33 -12.42 -17.02
CA GLN A 220 43.06 -11.70 -15.96
C GLN A 220 42.24 -10.57 -15.34
N GLY A 221 41.13 -10.93 -14.71
CA GLY A 221 40.41 -10.04 -13.80
C GLY A 221 39.69 -8.89 -14.49
N CYS A 222 38.72 -8.36 -13.77
CA CYS A 222 37.80 -7.34 -14.23
C CYS A 222 38.44 -5.93 -14.30
N TRP A 223 39.60 -5.84 -14.96
CA TRP A 223 40.39 -4.62 -15.16
C TRP A 223 40.75 -4.52 -16.64
N TYR A 224 39.98 -3.72 -17.39
CA TYR A 224 40.38 -3.33 -18.76
C TYR A 224 40.76 -1.86 -18.79
N LYS A 225 42.00 -1.57 -18.39
CA LYS A 225 42.74 -0.38 -18.88
C LYS A 225 43.83 -0.91 -19.80
N GLN A 226 43.60 -0.92 -21.11
CA GLN A 226 44.69 -0.84 -22.08
C GLN A 226 44.21 -0.36 -23.47
N ASN A 227 44.52 0.91 -23.74
CA ASN A 227 44.85 1.48 -25.06
C ASN A 227 43.81 1.46 -26.20
N ALA A 228 42.53 1.69 -25.91
CA ALA A 228 41.62 2.28 -26.88
C ALA A 228 41.15 3.65 -26.34
N THR A 229 41.39 4.72 -27.09
CA THR A 229 40.99 6.10 -26.75
C THR A 229 39.48 6.34 -26.84
N ALA A 230 38.68 5.30 -27.07
CA ALA A 230 37.23 5.37 -26.98
C ALA A 230 36.81 4.98 -25.55
N PRO A 231 36.15 5.85 -24.78
CA PRO A 231 35.54 5.45 -23.53
C PRO A 231 34.45 4.42 -23.84
N LEU A 232 34.66 3.16 -23.44
CA LEU A 232 33.53 2.25 -23.24
C LEU A 232 32.60 2.88 -22.19
N PRO A 233 31.27 2.70 -22.29
CA PRO A 233 30.35 3.12 -21.24
C PRO A 233 30.87 2.61 -19.89
N GLU A 234 31.02 3.49 -18.90
CA GLU A 234 31.76 3.26 -17.63
C GLU A 234 31.19 2.15 -16.72
N ALA A 235 30.29 1.30 -17.19
CA ALA A 235 29.58 0.33 -16.38
C ALA A 235 29.33 -1.00 -17.11
N PHE A 236 30.39 -1.75 -17.43
CA PHE A 236 30.23 -3.21 -17.51
C PHE A 236 30.41 -3.75 -16.09
N PRO A 237 29.32 -4.08 -15.37
CA PRO A 237 29.46 -4.44 -13.98
C PRO A 237 30.11 -5.81 -13.89
N CYS A 238 31.20 -5.89 -13.13
CA CYS A 238 31.88 -7.14 -12.81
C CYS A 238 31.00 -8.17 -12.09
N SER A 239 29.75 -7.83 -11.80
CA SER A 239 28.71 -8.71 -11.27
C SER A 239 28.33 -9.85 -12.22
N CYS A 240 28.65 -9.75 -13.51
CA CYS A 240 28.32 -10.79 -14.49
C CYS A 240 29.12 -12.09 -14.36
N PHE A 241 30.26 -12.05 -13.68
CA PHE A 241 31.10 -13.21 -13.51
C PHE A 241 31.11 -13.61 -12.04
N ASP A 242 30.97 -14.91 -11.79
CA ASP A 242 31.19 -15.41 -10.45
C ASP A 242 32.67 -15.29 -10.04
N LYS A 243 32.99 -15.64 -8.79
CA LYS A 243 34.37 -15.58 -8.29
C LYS A 243 35.33 -16.49 -9.06
N SER A 244 34.83 -17.44 -9.84
CA SER A 244 35.61 -18.34 -10.69
C SER A 244 35.77 -17.84 -12.14
N GLY A 245 35.17 -16.69 -12.48
CA GLY A 245 35.26 -16.10 -13.82
C GLY A 245 34.30 -16.74 -14.82
N ILE A 246 33.32 -17.52 -14.36
CA ILE A 246 32.24 -18.09 -15.18
C ILE A 246 31.12 -17.04 -15.27
N PRO A 247 30.67 -16.68 -16.49
CA PRO A 247 29.54 -15.77 -16.63
C PRO A 247 28.25 -16.41 -16.10
N SER A 248 27.47 -15.66 -15.33
CA SER A 248 26.07 -15.99 -15.02
C SER A 248 25.30 -16.17 -16.34
N SER A 249 24.31 -17.07 -16.34
CA SER A 249 23.57 -17.37 -17.57
C SER A 249 22.86 -16.14 -18.13
N THR A 250 22.30 -15.27 -17.28
CA THR A 250 21.67 -14.00 -17.72
C THR A 250 22.64 -13.00 -18.34
N CYS A 251 23.95 -13.15 -18.12
CA CYS A 251 24.98 -12.33 -18.74
C CYS A 251 25.53 -12.92 -20.04
N ARG A 252 25.10 -14.14 -20.42
CA ARG A 252 25.49 -14.72 -21.70
C ARG A 252 24.70 -14.07 -22.83
N ASN A 253 25.34 -13.98 -23.99
CA ASN A 253 24.69 -13.47 -25.18
C ASN A 253 23.83 -14.59 -25.79
N HIS A 254 22.59 -14.67 -25.33
CA HIS A 254 21.58 -15.56 -25.89
C HIS A 254 21.03 -14.87 -27.14
N HIS A 255 21.42 -15.36 -28.32
CA HIS A 255 21.09 -14.75 -29.60
C HIS A 255 19.62 -14.91 -29.96
N TRP A 256 18.72 -14.20 -29.27
CA TRP A 256 17.28 -14.35 -29.41
C TRP A 256 16.80 -14.04 -30.83
N GLY A 257 17.48 -13.15 -31.57
CA GLY A 257 17.18 -12.90 -32.99
C GLY A 257 17.21 -14.14 -33.90
N LEU A 258 17.92 -15.20 -33.49
CA LEU A 258 17.89 -16.49 -34.20
C LEU A 258 16.51 -17.17 -34.16
N VAL A 259 15.64 -16.81 -33.21
CA VAL A 259 14.26 -17.32 -33.16
C VAL A 259 13.48 -16.86 -34.40
N GLN A 260 13.69 -15.63 -34.84
CA GLN A 260 13.07 -15.09 -36.04
C GLN A 260 13.57 -15.79 -37.32
N LEU A 261 14.88 -16.05 -37.39
CA LEU A 261 15.51 -16.64 -38.58
C LEU A 261 15.28 -18.16 -38.68
N CYS A 262 15.37 -18.86 -37.56
CA CYS A 262 15.32 -20.33 -37.52
C CYS A 262 13.94 -20.90 -37.17
N GLN A 263 13.00 -20.04 -36.75
CA GLN A 263 11.59 -20.35 -36.53
C GLN A 263 11.34 -21.72 -35.83
N PRO A 264 11.90 -21.95 -34.63
CA PRO A 264 11.72 -23.21 -33.90
C PRO A 264 10.23 -23.55 -33.73
N SER A 265 9.88 -24.84 -33.71
CA SER A 265 8.48 -25.26 -33.49
C SER A 265 8.00 -24.93 -32.08
N ARG A 266 8.91 -24.99 -31.10
CA ARG A 266 8.65 -24.56 -29.74
C ARG A 266 9.91 -23.98 -29.11
N LEU A 267 9.76 -22.91 -28.35
CA LEU A 267 10.80 -22.32 -27.53
C LEU A 267 10.25 -22.15 -26.12
N LYS A 268 10.94 -22.73 -25.14
CA LYS A 268 10.57 -22.61 -23.73
C LYS A 268 11.77 -22.08 -22.95
N VAL A 269 11.61 -20.92 -22.32
CA VAL A 269 12.64 -20.26 -21.52
C VAL A 269 12.15 -20.16 -20.08
N THR A 270 12.97 -20.60 -19.13
CA THR A 270 12.65 -20.56 -17.71
C THR A 270 13.65 -19.69 -16.97
N PHE A 271 13.17 -18.56 -16.46
CA PHE A 271 13.91 -17.68 -15.56
C PHE A 271 13.61 -18.05 -14.11
N LEU A 272 14.62 -17.95 -13.27
CA LEU A 272 14.55 -18.21 -11.84
C LEU A 272 14.95 -16.94 -11.10
N ILE A 273 14.05 -16.40 -10.29
CA ILE A 273 14.30 -15.27 -9.42
C ILE A 273 14.36 -15.79 -7.98
N PHE A 274 15.46 -15.51 -7.30
CA PHE A 274 15.68 -15.94 -5.92
C PHE A 274 16.29 -14.85 -5.05
N GLN A 275 15.91 -14.86 -3.78
CA GLN A 275 16.42 -13.92 -2.78
C GLN A 275 17.76 -14.42 -2.23
N LYS A 276 18.80 -13.58 -2.32
CA LYS A 276 20.08 -13.79 -1.64
C LYS A 276 19.87 -13.59 -0.14
N MET A 277 19.89 -14.68 0.63
CA MET A 277 19.92 -14.55 2.09
C MET A 277 21.21 -13.84 2.54
N PRO A 278 21.12 -12.89 3.49
CA PRO A 278 22.27 -12.31 4.16
C PRO A 278 23.19 -13.42 4.70
N PRO A 279 24.52 -13.23 4.69
CA PRO A 279 25.47 -14.24 5.16
C PRO A 279 25.19 -14.76 6.59
N MET A 280 24.59 -13.92 7.44
CA MET A 280 24.24 -14.26 8.83
C MET A 280 23.07 -15.24 8.96
N LEU A 281 22.24 -15.40 7.93
CA LEU A 281 21.07 -16.28 7.93
C LEU A 281 21.27 -17.56 7.10
N ARG A 282 22.44 -17.72 6.45
CA ARG A 282 22.74 -18.92 5.66
C ARG A 282 22.90 -20.13 6.56
N GLN A 283 21.94 -21.05 6.53
CA GLN A 283 22.20 -22.41 6.97
C GLN A 283 23.20 -23.08 6.01
N PRO A 284 24.14 -23.91 6.52
CA PRO A 284 25.24 -24.45 5.73
C PRO A 284 24.81 -25.39 4.57
N SER A 285 23.56 -25.85 4.54
CA SER A 285 23.05 -26.78 3.52
C SER A 285 22.12 -26.18 2.47
N ASN A 286 21.48 -25.03 2.70
CA ASN A 286 20.53 -24.43 1.75
C ASN A 286 21.05 -23.07 1.28
N LYS A 287 21.62 -23.04 0.07
CA LYS A 287 22.35 -21.87 -0.43
C LYS A 287 21.46 -20.75 -0.97
N PHE A 288 20.21 -21.00 -1.33
CA PHE A 288 19.29 -19.98 -1.83
C PHE A 288 17.85 -20.43 -1.55
N VAL A 289 16.94 -19.48 -1.35
CA VAL A 289 15.50 -19.75 -1.36
C VAL A 289 15.03 -19.40 -2.76
N GLU A 290 14.55 -20.36 -3.52
CA GLU A 290 13.89 -20.11 -4.80
C GLU A 290 12.55 -19.42 -4.51
N TRP A 291 12.21 -18.34 -5.22
CA TRP A 291 10.97 -17.58 -4.96
C TRP A 291 10.04 -17.61 -6.16
N PHE A 292 10.55 -17.31 -7.36
CA PHE A 292 9.72 -17.28 -8.56
C PHE A 292 10.40 -18.01 -9.72
N LEU A 293 9.60 -18.83 -10.39
CA LEU A 293 9.95 -19.44 -11.66
C LEU A 293 9.05 -18.86 -12.74
N ILE A 294 9.65 -18.15 -13.69
CA ILE A 294 8.96 -17.50 -14.79
C ILE A 294 9.27 -18.29 -16.04
N GLN A 295 8.28 -18.97 -16.56
CA GLN A 295 8.41 -19.81 -17.74
C GLN A 295 7.63 -19.18 -18.89
N MET A 296 8.37 -18.80 -19.93
CA MET A 296 7.88 -18.31 -21.20
C MET A 296 7.88 -19.46 -22.20
N ASP A 297 6.71 -19.81 -22.74
CA ASP A 297 6.54 -20.90 -23.69
C ASP A 297 5.91 -20.38 -24.97
N PHE A 298 6.64 -20.51 -26.07
CA PHE A 298 6.25 -20.05 -27.39
C PHE A 298 6.13 -21.26 -28.32
N ALA A 299 4.91 -21.57 -28.75
CA ALA A 299 4.64 -22.68 -29.66
C ALA A 299 4.21 -22.14 -31.04
N ARG A 300 4.92 -22.51 -32.10
CA ARG A 300 4.62 -22.05 -33.46
C ARG A 300 3.24 -22.52 -33.91
N ILE A 301 2.42 -21.62 -34.47
CA ILE A 301 1.08 -21.97 -34.94
C ILE A 301 1.17 -22.62 -36.33
N ALA A 302 0.68 -23.86 -36.43
CA ALA A 302 0.62 -24.58 -37.71
C ALA A 302 -0.25 -23.82 -38.73
N GLY A 303 0.27 -23.58 -39.93
CA GLY A 303 -0.43 -22.89 -41.01
C GLY A 303 0.01 -21.44 -41.28
N ALA A 304 0.80 -20.83 -40.38
CA ALA A 304 1.36 -19.49 -40.59
C ALA A 304 2.66 -19.48 -41.46
N MET A 305 2.88 -20.51 -42.29
CA MET A 305 4.15 -20.71 -43.02
C MET A 305 4.48 -19.62 -44.05
N ASN A 306 3.50 -18.83 -44.47
CA ASN A 306 3.66 -17.78 -45.48
C ASN A 306 3.80 -16.36 -44.89
N VAL A 307 3.73 -16.21 -43.57
CA VAL A 307 3.97 -14.92 -42.89
C VAL A 307 5.44 -14.90 -42.53
N GLY A 308 6.23 -14.02 -43.17
CA GLY A 308 7.70 -14.10 -43.21
C GLY A 308 8.42 -14.14 -41.86
N SER A 309 7.79 -13.70 -40.77
CA SER A 309 8.36 -13.74 -39.41
C SER A 309 7.92 -14.94 -38.58
N GLY A 310 6.93 -15.74 -38.99
CA GLY A 310 6.37 -16.81 -38.17
C GLY A 310 5.51 -16.29 -37.00
N LEU A 311 4.44 -17.02 -36.67
CA LEU A 311 3.50 -16.66 -35.60
C LEU A 311 3.54 -17.71 -34.48
N TYR A 312 3.67 -17.26 -33.25
CA TYR A 312 3.78 -18.08 -32.04
C TYR A 312 2.57 -17.89 -31.16
N ARG A 313 2.05 -18.98 -30.60
CA ARG A 313 1.19 -18.95 -29.42
C ARG A 313 2.08 -18.81 -28.19
N SER A 314 1.86 -17.77 -27.40
CA SER A 314 2.62 -17.52 -26.19
C SER A 314 1.84 -18.01 -24.96
N HIS A 315 2.56 -18.56 -23.98
CA HIS A 315 2.04 -18.87 -22.66
C HIS A 315 3.07 -18.41 -21.62
N LEU A 316 2.64 -17.53 -20.72
CA LEU A 316 3.42 -17.10 -19.56
C LEU A 316 2.95 -17.89 -18.34
N TRP A 317 3.87 -18.61 -17.73
CA TRP A 317 3.64 -19.35 -16.49
C TRP A 317 4.51 -18.70 -15.41
N LEU A 318 3.89 -18.14 -14.37
CA LEU A 318 4.60 -17.88 -13.14
C LEU A 318 4.27 -19.00 -12.15
N HIS A 319 5.31 -19.61 -11.60
CA HIS A 319 5.21 -20.56 -10.50
C HIS A 319 5.92 -19.98 -9.29
N GLU A 320 5.21 -19.89 -8.17
CA GLU A 320 5.79 -19.60 -6.86
C GLU A 320 6.17 -20.94 -6.22
N GLU A 321 7.47 -21.25 -6.16
CA GLU A 321 7.95 -22.40 -5.38
C GLU A 321 8.18 -21.94 -3.94
N ARG A 322 7.18 -22.12 -3.07
CA ARG A 322 7.41 -21.94 -1.62
C ARG A 322 8.27 -23.09 -1.12
N MET A 323 9.49 -22.81 -0.67
CA MET A 323 10.12 -23.70 0.30
C MET A 323 9.27 -23.65 1.57
N ALA A 324 8.44 -24.68 1.79
CA ALA A 324 7.73 -24.84 3.05
C ALA A 324 8.78 -24.74 4.18
N PRO A 325 8.67 -23.75 5.09
CA PRO A 325 9.57 -23.70 6.22
C PRO A 325 9.40 -25.03 6.95
N THR A 326 10.49 -25.76 7.17
CA THR A 326 10.50 -26.97 8.01
C THR A 326 10.36 -26.62 9.49
N GLY A 327 9.65 -25.52 9.78
CA GLY A 327 9.31 -25.05 11.10
C GLY A 327 8.36 -26.01 11.80
N SER A 328 8.40 -25.98 13.13
CA SER A 328 7.53 -26.82 13.94
C SER A 328 6.09 -26.29 13.87
N TYR A 329 5.23 -26.94 13.08
CA TYR A 329 3.79 -26.69 13.02
C TYR A 329 3.08 -26.66 14.38
N ALA A 330 3.70 -27.23 15.42
CA ALA A 330 3.20 -27.18 16.78
C ALA A 330 3.23 -25.75 17.36
N PHE A 331 4.24 -24.94 17.02
CA PHE A 331 4.32 -23.56 17.47
C PHE A 331 3.24 -22.70 16.79
N ASP A 332 3.07 -22.84 15.48
CA ASP A 332 2.07 -22.10 14.71
C ASP A 332 0.65 -22.48 15.14
N GLY A 333 0.39 -23.77 15.34
CA GLY A 333 -0.90 -24.25 15.86
C GLY A 333 -1.21 -23.73 17.27
N LEU A 334 -0.21 -23.66 18.16
CA LEU A 334 -0.37 -23.08 19.49
C LEU A 334 -0.66 -21.58 19.40
N LEU A 335 0.08 -20.86 18.55
CA LEU A 335 -0.08 -19.42 18.36
C LEU A 335 -1.47 -19.08 17.82
N VAL A 336 -1.93 -19.78 16.78
CA VAL A 336 -3.29 -19.63 16.21
C VAL A 336 -4.35 -19.95 17.26
N THR A 337 -4.18 -21.02 18.05
CA THR A 337 -5.11 -21.34 19.13
C THR A 337 -5.16 -20.22 20.18
N CYS A 338 -4.01 -19.67 20.58
CA CYS A 338 -3.95 -18.55 21.51
C CYS A 338 -4.64 -17.31 20.92
N VAL A 339 -4.43 -17.00 19.63
CA VAL A 339 -5.11 -15.92 18.92
C VAL A 339 -6.62 -16.13 18.94
N ILE A 340 -7.11 -17.30 18.51
CA ILE A 340 -8.55 -17.61 18.46
C ILE A 340 -9.19 -17.50 19.85
N VAL A 341 -8.56 -18.07 20.87
CA VAL A 341 -9.08 -18.02 22.25
C VAL A 341 -9.11 -16.57 22.77
N SER A 342 -8.06 -15.79 22.50
CA SER A 342 -7.98 -14.39 22.92
C SER A 342 -9.01 -13.49 22.20
N LEU A 343 -9.20 -13.70 20.89
CA LEU A 343 -10.21 -13.02 20.09
C LEU A 343 -11.61 -13.41 20.52
N ALA A 344 -11.89 -14.71 20.69
CA ALA A 344 -13.19 -15.19 21.15
C ALA A 344 -13.54 -14.64 22.54
N TRP A 345 -12.54 -14.56 23.44
CA TRP A 345 -12.72 -13.90 24.73
C TRP A 345 -13.02 -12.41 24.58
N PHE A 346 -12.23 -11.68 23.79
CA PHE A 346 -12.39 -10.24 23.61
C PHE A 346 -13.71 -9.87 22.92
N ILE A 347 -14.01 -10.51 21.79
CA ILE A 347 -15.28 -10.36 21.06
C ILE A 347 -16.44 -10.81 21.96
N GLY A 348 -16.32 -11.92 22.66
CA GLY A 348 -17.35 -12.41 23.58
C GLY A 348 -17.66 -11.40 24.70
N GLN A 349 -16.64 -10.75 25.28
CA GLN A 349 -16.84 -9.75 26.32
C GLN A 349 -17.35 -8.42 25.78
N ALA A 350 -16.67 -7.85 24.79
CA ALA A 350 -16.96 -6.53 24.24
C ALA A 350 -18.26 -6.55 23.43
N LEU A 351 -18.36 -7.48 22.48
CA LEU A 351 -19.46 -7.57 21.55
C LEU A 351 -20.63 -8.38 22.11
N GLY A 352 -20.38 -9.46 22.87
CA GLY A 352 -21.46 -10.23 23.48
C GLY A 352 -22.28 -9.37 24.45
N SER A 353 -21.61 -8.58 25.30
CA SER A 353 -22.30 -7.65 26.20
C SER A 353 -23.07 -6.56 25.43
N PHE A 354 -22.56 -6.12 24.28
CA PHE A 354 -23.27 -5.18 23.43
C PHE A 354 -24.47 -5.85 22.75
N LEU A 355 -24.27 -6.90 21.95
CA LEU A 355 -25.32 -7.55 21.16
C LEU A 355 -26.45 -8.17 21.99
N PHE A 356 -26.14 -8.83 23.12
CA PHE A 356 -27.18 -9.45 23.94
C PHE A 356 -28.03 -8.42 24.69
N PHE A 357 -27.46 -7.27 25.04
CA PHE A 357 -28.17 -6.25 25.82
C PHE A 357 -28.69 -5.09 24.96
N LEU A 358 -28.14 -4.85 23.77
CA LEU A 358 -28.55 -3.76 22.88
C LEU A 358 -30.05 -3.80 22.56
N PRO A 359 -30.67 -4.94 22.16
CA PRO A 359 -32.11 -4.97 21.89
C PRO A 359 -32.92 -4.60 23.13
N ARG A 360 -32.52 -5.10 24.30
CA ARG A 360 -33.18 -4.81 25.58
C ARG A 360 -33.04 -3.33 25.95
N ASN A 361 -31.85 -2.76 25.78
CA ASN A 361 -31.55 -1.39 26.17
C ASN A 361 -32.16 -0.38 25.20
N VAL A 362 -32.16 -0.68 23.89
CA VAL A 362 -32.89 0.09 22.87
C VAL A 362 -34.40 0.03 23.14
N CYS A 363 -34.96 -1.15 23.43
CA CYS A 363 -36.36 -1.25 23.84
C CYS A 363 -36.65 -0.42 25.09
N ALA A 364 -35.78 -0.43 26.11
CA ALA A 364 -35.93 0.40 27.30
C ALA A 364 -35.89 1.90 26.95
N LEU A 365 -35.02 2.32 26.03
CA LEU A 365 -34.92 3.70 25.55
C LEU A 365 -36.14 4.13 24.72
N LEU A 366 -36.72 3.21 23.95
CA LEU A 366 -37.98 3.43 23.23
C LEU A 366 -39.19 3.44 24.18
N ILE A 367 -39.19 2.64 25.24
CA ILE A 367 -40.24 2.69 26.28
C ILE A 367 -40.21 4.04 26.99
N LEU A 368 -39.02 4.56 27.32
CA LEU A 368 -38.88 5.91 27.89
C LEU A 368 -39.53 6.98 27.00
N LYS A 369 -39.38 6.87 25.67
CA LYS A 369 -40.04 7.76 24.71
C LYS A 369 -41.58 7.64 24.77
N GLY A 370 -42.10 6.42 24.92
CA GLY A 370 -43.54 6.18 25.05
C GLY A 370 -44.11 6.73 26.37
N ASP A 371 -43.39 6.52 27.47
CA ASP A 371 -43.77 7.00 28.80
C ASP A 371 -43.75 8.52 28.88
N GLU A 372 -42.79 9.21 28.24
CA GLU A 372 -42.77 10.67 28.13
C GLU A 372 -44.03 11.20 27.41
N GLN A 373 -44.42 10.56 26.30
CA GLN A 373 -45.62 10.94 25.55
C GLN A 373 -46.91 10.76 26.34
N HIS A 374 -46.98 9.79 27.24
CA HIS A 374 -48.15 9.54 28.09
C HIS A 374 -48.15 10.35 29.39
N ALA A 375 -46.98 10.60 29.97
CA ALA A 375 -46.87 11.23 31.28
C ALA A 375 -46.69 12.76 31.24
N GLN A 376 -46.42 13.37 30.08
CA GLN A 376 -46.04 14.80 29.96
C GLN A 376 -44.90 15.19 30.92
N ARG A 377 -44.03 14.25 31.28
CA ARG A 377 -42.91 14.49 32.19
C ARG A 377 -41.62 14.54 31.40
N HIS A 378 -40.84 15.60 31.61
CA HIS A 378 -39.49 15.70 31.07
C HIS A 378 -38.62 14.56 31.61
N ILE A 379 -37.98 13.82 30.71
CA ILE A 379 -36.96 12.84 31.08
C ILE A 379 -35.72 13.63 31.52
N PRO A 380 -35.26 13.48 32.77
CA PRO A 380 -34.08 14.21 33.20
C PRO A 380 -32.83 13.65 32.49
N LEU A 381 -31.90 14.54 32.13
CA LEU A 381 -30.70 14.22 31.34
C LEU A 381 -29.88 13.06 31.91
N HIS A 382 -29.74 12.99 33.24
CA HIS A 382 -28.98 11.93 33.90
C HIS A 382 -29.58 10.53 33.67
N VAL A 383 -30.91 10.43 33.59
CA VAL A 383 -31.59 9.16 33.27
C VAL A 383 -31.27 8.78 31.83
N PHE A 384 -31.43 9.71 30.88
CA PHE A 384 -31.10 9.45 29.48
C PHE A 384 -29.63 9.04 29.31
N LYS A 385 -28.70 9.74 29.95
CA LYS A 385 -27.26 9.43 29.96
C LYS A 385 -26.99 8.02 30.52
N GLU A 386 -27.66 7.64 31.61
CA GLU A 386 -27.52 6.30 32.18
C GLU A 386 -28.02 5.23 31.21
N TYR A 387 -29.20 5.39 30.61
CA TYR A 387 -29.71 4.44 29.62
C TYR A 387 -28.85 4.38 28.36
N LEU A 388 -28.34 5.52 27.88
CA LEU A 388 -27.42 5.58 26.74
C LEU A 388 -26.11 4.85 27.06
N SER A 389 -25.54 5.07 28.25
CA SER A 389 -24.33 4.38 28.71
C SER A 389 -24.57 2.86 28.83
N GLN A 390 -25.75 2.44 29.28
CA GLN A 390 -26.14 1.03 29.31
C GLN A 390 -26.30 0.46 27.90
N CYS A 391 -26.85 1.21 26.93
CA CYS A 391 -26.91 0.79 25.53
C CYS A 391 -25.53 0.50 24.95
N VAL A 392 -24.54 1.35 25.25
CA VAL A 392 -23.18 1.22 24.73
C VAL A 392 -22.40 0.12 25.46
N VAL A 393 -22.44 0.10 26.79
CA VAL A 393 -21.55 -0.76 27.59
C VAL A 393 -22.19 -2.11 27.95
N GLY A 394 -23.51 -2.24 27.78
CA GLY A 394 -24.29 -3.44 28.05
C GLY A 394 -24.57 -3.68 29.53
N ARG A 395 -23.53 -3.63 30.38
CA ARG A 395 -23.64 -3.82 31.84
C ARG A 395 -23.23 -2.58 32.63
N PRO A 396 -24.11 -2.02 33.49
CA PRO A 396 -23.81 -0.82 34.28
C PRO A 396 -22.65 -1.04 35.26
N SER A 397 -22.46 -2.28 35.75
CA SER A 397 -21.36 -2.58 36.68
C SER A 397 -19.97 -2.39 36.06
N ARG A 398 -19.85 -2.41 34.73
CA ARG A 398 -18.57 -2.22 34.03
C ARG A 398 -18.12 -0.76 34.02
N LEU A 399 -19.07 0.18 34.01
CA LEU A 399 -18.81 1.63 34.06
C LEU A 399 -18.15 2.08 35.36
N HIS A 400 -18.18 1.26 36.42
CA HIS A 400 -17.45 1.54 37.66
C HIS A 400 -15.93 1.34 37.54
N TYR A 401 -15.46 0.66 36.50
CA TYR A 401 -14.05 0.27 36.36
C TYR A 401 -13.40 0.74 35.05
N VAL A 402 -14.21 1.02 34.03
CA VAL A 402 -13.78 1.39 32.68
C VAL A 402 -14.43 2.72 32.33
N ASN A 403 -13.64 3.67 31.83
CA ASN A 403 -14.19 4.96 31.40
C ASN A 403 -15.11 4.77 30.18
N HIS A 404 -16.09 5.66 29.99
CA HIS A 404 -17.02 5.62 28.85
C HIS A 404 -16.28 5.56 27.51
N PHE A 405 -15.17 6.30 27.39
CA PHE A 405 -14.32 6.27 26.19
C PHE A 405 -13.69 4.90 25.95
N GLU A 406 -13.04 4.32 26.95
CA GLU A 406 -12.41 2.99 26.86
C GLU A 406 -13.45 1.93 26.48
N ALA A 407 -14.62 1.95 27.12
CA ALA A 407 -15.70 1.01 26.83
C ALA A 407 -16.27 1.19 25.40
N THR A 408 -16.40 2.43 24.93
CA THR A 408 -16.87 2.72 23.57
C THR A 408 -15.86 2.23 22.53
N MET A 409 -14.57 2.49 22.75
CA MET A 409 -13.50 2.01 21.87
C MET A 409 -13.44 0.48 21.81
N GLU A 410 -13.59 -0.21 22.94
CA GLU A 410 -13.66 -1.68 22.97
C GLU A 410 -14.83 -2.23 22.15
N VAL A 411 -16.00 -1.60 22.22
CA VAL A 411 -17.17 -1.98 21.40
C VAL A 411 -16.88 -1.74 19.92
N ILE A 412 -16.29 -0.60 19.56
CA ILE A 412 -15.92 -0.28 18.17
C ILE A 412 -14.90 -1.30 17.64
N VAL A 413 -13.85 -1.61 18.40
CA VAL A 413 -12.86 -2.66 18.05
C VAL A 413 -13.56 -4.00 17.85
N GLY A 414 -14.48 -4.37 18.75
CA GLY A 414 -15.28 -5.59 18.61
C GLY A 414 -16.09 -5.61 17.33
N ILE A 415 -16.75 -4.50 16.97
CA ILE A 415 -17.55 -4.37 15.74
C ILE A 415 -16.67 -4.52 14.50
N PHE A 416 -15.53 -3.85 14.44
CA PHE A 416 -14.60 -3.97 13.31
C PHE A 416 -14.02 -5.38 13.18
N MET A 417 -13.65 -6.02 14.30
CA MET A 417 -13.22 -7.42 14.30
C MET A 417 -14.31 -8.34 13.76
N LEU A 418 -15.56 -8.19 14.20
CA LEU A 418 -16.66 -9.01 13.70
C LEU A 418 -16.94 -8.74 12.22
N ALA A 419 -16.92 -7.47 11.81
CA ALA A 419 -17.13 -7.09 10.41
C ALA A 419 -16.06 -7.70 9.49
N GLY A 420 -14.80 -7.69 9.91
CA GLY A 420 -13.70 -8.34 9.18
C GLY A 420 -13.90 -9.85 9.06
N ILE A 421 -14.29 -10.52 10.15
CA ILE A 421 -14.61 -11.96 10.15
C ILE A 421 -15.77 -12.25 9.18
N ILE A 422 -16.86 -11.48 9.28
CA ILE A 422 -18.04 -11.67 8.41
C ILE A 422 -17.66 -11.47 6.95
N ARG A 423 -16.93 -10.39 6.64
CA ARG A 423 -16.51 -10.08 5.27
C ARG A 423 -15.58 -11.14 4.71
N SER A 424 -14.64 -11.63 5.52
CA SER A 424 -13.76 -12.73 5.12
C SER A 424 -14.55 -14.01 4.83
N ILE A 425 -15.55 -14.37 5.66
CA ILE A 425 -16.43 -15.52 5.39
C ILE A 425 -17.18 -15.36 4.05
N PHE A 426 -17.67 -14.16 3.74
CA PHE A 426 -18.42 -13.91 2.50
C PHE A 426 -17.52 -13.79 1.27
N ASN A 427 -16.31 -13.23 1.40
CA ASN A 427 -15.37 -13.03 0.30
C ASN A 427 -14.49 -14.27 0.04
N GLY A 428 -14.24 -15.09 1.05
CA GLY A 428 -13.43 -16.32 0.93
C GLY A 428 -14.05 -17.40 0.04
N GLY A 429 -15.29 -17.21 -0.42
CA GLY A 429 -15.95 -18.10 -1.39
C GLY A 429 -15.20 -18.22 -2.72
N ASP A 430 -14.46 -17.19 -3.13
CA ASP A 430 -13.74 -17.18 -4.40
C ASP A 430 -12.34 -17.81 -4.32
N HIS A 431 -11.79 -18.02 -3.11
CA HIS A 431 -10.46 -18.61 -2.91
C HIS A 431 -10.47 -20.15 -2.78
N CYS A 432 -11.65 -20.77 -2.69
CA CYS A 432 -11.79 -22.23 -2.55
C CYS A 432 -11.71 -23.02 -3.88
N GLU A 433 -11.43 -22.37 -5.02
CA GLU A 433 -11.11 -23.07 -6.27
C GLU A 433 -9.67 -23.64 -6.31
N ILE A 434 -8.89 -23.53 -5.22
CA ILE A 434 -7.64 -24.29 -5.03
C ILE A 434 -7.99 -25.75 -4.64
N GLN A 435 -8.73 -26.40 -5.51
CA GLN A 435 -9.21 -27.77 -5.36
C GLN A 435 -8.24 -28.69 -6.11
N ASP A 436 -7.08 -29.04 -5.49
CA ASP A 436 -6.36 -30.32 -5.71
C ASP A 436 -4.97 -30.46 -5.04
N CYS A 437 -4.63 -29.70 -4.00
CA CYS A 437 -3.42 -30.00 -3.22
C CYS A 437 -3.68 -31.14 -2.21
N SER A 438 -3.54 -32.39 -2.67
CA SER A 438 -3.72 -33.63 -1.88
C SER A 438 -2.67 -33.88 -0.78
N HIS A 439 -1.74 -32.94 -0.57
CA HIS A 439 -0.58 -33.12 0.31
C HIS A 439 -0.64 -32.36 1.64
N HIS A 440 -1.63 -31.49 1.87
CA HIS A 440 -1.73 -30.77 3.15
C HIS A 440 -2.37 -31.62 4.24
N SER A 441 -1.80 -31.55 5.45
CA SER A 441 -2.40 -32.18 6.61
C SER A 441 -3.71 -31.45 6.99
N VAL A 442 -4.66 -32.16 7.60
CA VAL A 442 -5.94 -31.58 8.07
C VAL A 442 -5.71 -30.38 8.99
N LEU A 443 -4.61 -30.39 9.75
CA LEU A 443 -4.24 -29.29 10.65
C LEU A 443 -3.78 -28.06 9.88
N GLU A 444 -2.94 -28.21 8.85
CA GLU A 444 -2.51 -27.10 7.99
C GLU A 444 -3.73 -26.44 7.32
N ARG A 445 -4.65 -27.24 6.79
CA ARG A 445 -5.88 -26.72 6.17
C ARG A 445 -6.75 -25.97 7.16
N ALA A 446 -6.95 -26.53 8.37
CA ALA A 446 -7.72 -25.85 9.41
C ALA A 446 -7.05 -24.53 9.87
N ILE A 447 -5.72 -24.48 9.92
CA ILE A 447 -4.98 -23.25 10.24
C ILE A 447 -5.15 -22.22 9.13
N GLU A 448 -5.01 -22.63 7.87
CA GLU A 448 -5.17 -21.76 6.70
C GLU A 448 -6.60 -21.23 6.57
N ASP A 449 -7.61 -22.09 6.72
CA ASP A 449 -9.03 -21.72 6.70
C ASP A 449 -9.35 -20.75 7.84
N SER A 450 -8.88 -21.04 9.06
CA SER A 450 -9.06 -20.14 10.21
C SER A 450 -8.36 -18.81 9.98
N TYR A 451 -7.18 -18.82 9.36
CA TYR A 451 -6.42 -17.62 9.05
C TYR A 451 -7.17 -16.75 8.04
N VAL A 452 -7.58 -17.33 6.90
CA VAL A 452 -8.35 -16.62 5.88
C VAL A 452 -9.58 -16.01 6.54
N VAL A 453 -10.39 -16.82 7.22
CA VAL A 453 -11.61 -16.35 7.91
C VAL A 453 -11.36 -15.23 8.93
N LEU A 454 -10.22 -15.24 9.63
CA LEU A 454 -9.94 -14.30 10.71
C LEU A 454 -9.14 -13.06 10.29
N LEU A 455 -8.48 -13.07 9.13
CA LEU A 455 -7.41 -12.12 8.82
C LEU A 455 -7.38 -11.61 7.38
N ASP A 456 -8.17 -12.17 6.46
CA ASP A 456 -8.07 -11.81 5.03
C ASP A 456 -8.63 -10.42 4.69
N ASP A 457 -9.49 -9.83 5.56
CA ASP A 457 -9.91 -8.43 5.39
C ASP A 457 -8.94 -7.47 6.08
N ASP A 458 -7.85 -7.17 5.39
CA ASP A 458 -6.76 -6.29 5.84
C ASP A 458 -7.27 -4.96 6.44
N PHE A 459 -8.36 -4.42 5.87
CA PHE A 459 -8.89 -3.12 6.29
C PHE A 459 -9.57 -3.17 7.67
N CYS A 460 -10.55 -4.07 7.86
CA CYS A 460 -11.29 -4.12 9.12
C CYS A 460 -10.41 -4.62 10.27
N HIS A 461 -9.59 -5.63 10.01
CA HIS A 461 -8.65 -6.13 11.00
C HIS A 461 -7.60 -5.07 11.32
N GLY A 462 -6.94 -4.48 10.32
CA GLY A 462 -5.96 -3.40 10.52
C GLY A 462 -6.54 -2.21 11.30
N THR A 463 -7.79 -1.82 11.02
CA THR A 463 -8.48 -0.76 11.78
C THR A 463 -8.71 -1.16 13.23
N ALA A 464 -9.20 -2.38 13.49
CA ALA A 464 -9.36 -2.89 14.85
C ALA A 464 -8.04 -2.89 15.63
N TRP A 465 -6.91 -3.20 14.97
CA TRP A 465 -5.57 -3.16 15.55
C TRP A 465 -5.14 -1.77 15.98
N ILE A 466 -5.28 -0.81 15.08
CA ILE A 466 -4.94 0.57 15.37
C ILE A 466 -5.75 1.07 16.57
N LEU A 467 -7.05 0.78 16.59
CA LEU A 467 -7.94 1.18 17.69
C LEU A 467 -7.58 0.47 19.02
N LEU A 468 -7.23 -0.81 18.97
CA LEU A 468 -6.76 -1.57 20.14
C LEU A 468 -5.45 -0.97 20.69
N TYR A 469 -4.50 -0.67 19.80
CA TYR A 469 -3.22 -0.06 20.15
C TYR A 469 -3.39 1.33 20.76
N VAL A 470 -4.26 2.17 20.18
CA VAL A 470 -4.64 3.47 20.75
C VAL A 470 -5.24 3.30 22.14
N THR A 471 -6.10 2.31 22.35
CA THR A 471 -6.69 2.01 23.67
C THR A 471 -5.61 1.63 24.69
N ILE A 472 -4.66 0.78 24.30
CA ILE A 472 -3.52 0.38 25.16
C ILE A 472 -2.63 1.58 25.50
N ILE A 473 -2.36 2.47 24.54
CA ILE A 473 -1.59 3.69 24.77
C ILE A 473 -2.32 4.58 25.78
N PHE A 474 -3.61 4.84 25.58
CA PHE A 474 -4.40 5.67 26.49
C PHE A 474 -4.43 5.10 27.91
N ALA A 475 -4.66 3.79 28.02
CA ALA A 475 -4.64 3.10 29.31
C ALA A 475 -3.27 3.25 29.99
N SER A 476 -2.18 3.07 29.22
CA SER A 476 -0.80 3.15 29.71
C SER A 476 -0.41 4.58 30.13
N LEU A 477 -0.79 5.60 29.36
CA LEU A 477 -0.60 7.02 29.71
C LEU A 477 -1.40 7.40 30.97
N SER A 478 -2.57 6.80 31.18
CA SER A 478 -3.38 7.04 32.38
C SER A 478 -2.81 6.41 33.65
N LEU A 479 -1.89 5.45 33.54
CA LEU A 479 -1.21 4.84 34.69
C LEU A 479 -0.03 5.67 35.20
N VAL A 480 0.53 6.56 34.37
CA VAL A 480 1.68 7.39 34.73
C VAL A 480 1.19 8.78 35.09
N ASP A 481 1.29 9.16 36.37
CA ASP A 481 0.75 10.44 36.88
C ASP A 481 1.20 11.67 36.08
N ARG A 482 2.45 11.70 35.62
CA ARG A 482 3.00 12.81 34.80
C ARG A 482 2.36 12.95 33.42
N PHE A 483 1.76 11.89 32.89
CA PHE A 483 1.12 11.86 31.58
C PHE A 483 -0.41 11.80 31.66
N ARG A 484 -0.99 11.81 32.86
CA ARG A 484 -2.43 11.68 33.04
C ARG A 484 -3.23 12.81 32.38
N TRP A 485 -2.64 13.99 32.24
CA TRP A 485 -3.26 15.13 31.53
C TRP A 485 -3.40 14.88 30.02
N LEU A 486 -2.53 14.05 29.42
CA LEU A 486 -2.45 13.90 27.96
C LEU A 486 -3.68 13.18 27.37
N PRO A 487 -4.17 12.04 27.91
CA PRO A 487 -5.43 11.46 27.47
C PRO A 487 -6.62 12.43 27.58
N SER A 488 -6.74 13.18 28.68
CA SER A 488 -7.80 14.18 28.85
C SER A 488 -7.70 15.29 27.80
N ALA A 489 -6.49 15.79 27.51
CA ALA A 489 -6.24 16.77 26.46
C ALA A 489 -6.68 16.25 25.08
N ILE A 490 -6.32 15.00 24.74
CA ILE A 490 -6.68 14.39 23.46
C ILE A 490 -8.20 14.20 23.37
N LEU A 491 -8.88 13.78 24.44
CA LEU A 491 -10.33 13.62 24.45
C LEU A 491 -11.06 14.96 24.30
N LEU A 492 -10.60 15.99 25.01
CA LEU A 492 -11.18 17.33 24.92
C LEU A 492 -11.00 17.91 23.52
N CYS A 493 -9.80 17.74 22.96
CA CYS A 493 -9.49 18.09 21.59
C CYS A 493 -10.38 17.33 20.61
N ALA A 494 -10.49 16.00 20.73
CA ALA A 494 -11.30 15.16 19.86
C ALA A 494 -12.77 15.59 19.88
N ALA A 495 -13.34 15.83 21.07
CA ALA A 495 -14.73 16.27 21.22
C ALA A 495 -15.01 17.60 20.49
N ARG A 496 -14.09 18.57 20.58
CA ARG A 496 -14.20 19.84 19.83
C ARG A 496 -13.96 19.66 18.34
N LEU A 497 -13.02 18.79 17.99
CA LEU A 497 -12.70 18.51 16.60
C LEU A 497 -13.86 17.85 15.86
N VAL A 498 -14.78 17.12 16.50
CA VAL A 498 -15.93 16.52 15.81
C VAL A 498 -16.74 17.57 15.04
N SER A 499 -17.08 18.70 15.66
CA SER A 499 -17.85 19.76 14.99
C SER A 499 -17.07 20.41 13.85
N PHE A 500 -15.77 20.63 14.05
CA PHE A 500 -14.89 21.13 13.01
C PHE A 500 -14.75 20.15 11.84
N LEU A 501 -14.52 18.87 12.12
CA LEU A 501 -14.38 17.80 11.13
C LEU A 501 -15.67 17.60 10.34
N LEU A 502 -16.85 17.78 10.95
CA LEU A 502 -18.12 17.77 10.24
C LEU A 502 -18.21 18.92 9.23
N ALA A 503 -17.93 20.16 9.66
CA ALA A 503 -17.93 21.33 8.77
C ALA A 503 -16.87 21.20 7.66
N TYR A 504 -15.68 20.75 8.04
CA TYR A 504 -14.56 20.49 7.14
C TYR A 504 -14.89 19.39 6.12
N GLY A 505 -15.54 18.31 6.55
CA GLY A 505 -16.01 17.23 5.68
C GLY A 505 -17.07 17.69 4.69
N LEU A 506 -18.00 18.55 5.11
CA LEU A 506 -18.98 19.16 4.20
C LEU A 506 -18.31 20.03 3.14
N LEU A 507 -17.30 20.83 3.52
CA LEU A 507 -16.52 21.63 2.58
C LEU A 507 -15.72 20.76 1.60
N LEU A 508 -15.05 19.72 2.10
CA LEU A 508 -14.33 18.74 1.29
C LEU A 508 -15.25 18.07 0.26
N CYS A 509 -16.39 17.54 0.71
CA CYS A 509 -17.36 16.88 -0.16
C CYS A 509 -17.96 17.87 -1.17
N GLY A 510 -18.29 19.10 -0.75
CA GLY A 510 -18.80 20.14 -1.65
C GLY A 510 -17.78 20.50 -2.73
N ALA A 511 -16.51 20.68 -2.36
CA ALA A 511 -15.42 20.92 -3.30
C ALA A 511 -15.19 19.72 -4.23
N GLY A 512 -15.22 18.50 -3.71
CA GLY A 512 -15.05 17.27 -4.50
C GLY A 512 -16.16 17.10 -5.54
N ILE A 513 -17.42 17.34 -5.16
CA ILE A 513 -18.55 17.33 -6.10
C ILE A 513 -18.40 18.44 -7.14
N PHE A 514 -18.00 19.65 -6.73
CA PHE A 514 -17.73 20.75 -7.66
C PHE A 514 -16.64 20.38 -8.68
N MET A 515 -15.50 19.83 -8.24
CA MET A 515 -14.41 19.41 -9.12
C MET A 515 -14.85 18.30 -10.09
N PHE A 516 -15.62 17.33 -9.62
CA PHE A 516 -16.19 16.28 -10.46
C PHE A 516 -17.10 16.86 -11.56
N VAL A 517 -18.05 17.72 -11.21
CA VAL A 517 -19.00 18.28 -12.18
C VAL A 517 -18.30 19.22 -13.17
N ALA A 518 -17.37 20.05 -12.70
CA ALA A 518 -16.70 21.05 -13.53
C ALA A 518 -15.59 20.45 -14.42
N PHE A 519 -14.85 19.46 -13.93
CA PHE A 519 -13.60 19.01 -14.54
C PHE A 519 -13.50 17.50 -14.78
N GLY A 520 -14.40 16.69 -14.20
CA GLY A 520 -14.39 15.23 -14.32
C GLY A 520 -14.42 14.68 -15.74
N PRO A 521 -15.10 15.31 -16.74
CA PRO A 521 -15.05 14.83 -18.12
C PRO A 521 -13.67 14.92 -18.79
N ARG A 522 -12.73 15.70 -18.24
CA ARG A 522 -11.41 15.96 -18.86
C ARG A 522 -10.23 15.48 -18.04
N TYR A 523 -10.37 15.45 -16.72
CA TYR A 523 -9.28 15.11 -15.80
C TYR A 523 -9.65 13.85 -15.04
N VAL A 524 -8.86 12.78 -15.24
CA VAL A 524 -9.14 11.44 -14.70
C VAL A 524 -9.16 11.43 -13.17
N GLN A 525 -8.36 12.30 -12.53
CA GLN A 525 -8.34 12.50 -11.09
C GLN A 525 -9.68 13.00 -10.54
N PHE A 526 -10.52 13.63 -11.38
CA PHE A 526 -11.85 14.11 -11.00
C PHE A 526 -12.98 13.31 -11.67
N ALA A 527 -12.70 12.12 -12.21
CA ALA A 527 -13.67 11.37 -13.01
C ALA A 527 -14.88 10.83 -12.22
N SER A 528 -14.82 10.82 -10.88
CA SER A 528 -15.95 10.47 -10.01
C SER A 528 -15.97 11.35 -8.75
N PRO A 529 -17.13 11.51 -8.07
CA PRO A 529 -17.20 12.27 -6.83
C PRO A 529 -16.29 11.69 -5.74
N ALA A 530 -16.28 10.37 -5.58
CA ALA A 530 -15.45 9.70 -4.57
C ALA A 530 -13.96 9.92 -4.83
N ARG A 531 -13.50 9.77 -6.09
CA ARG A 531 -12.11 10.02 -6.47
C ARG A 531 -11.73 11.48 -6.30
N SER A 532 -12.62 12.40 -6.67
CA SER A 532 -12.39 13.85 -6.48
C SER A 532 -12.23 14.20 -5.00
N CYS A 533 -13.10 13.68 -4.13
CA CYS A 533 -13.00 13.88 -2.69
C CYS A 533 -11.70 13.30 -2.12
N SER A 534 -11.27 12.11 -2.55
CA SER A 534 -10.02 11.50 -2.06
C SER A 534 -8.78 12.27 -2.50
N GLU A 535 -8.71 12.70 -3.77
CA GLU A 535 -7.59 13.50 -4.28
C GLU A 535 -7.47 14.84 -3.55
N LEU A 536 -8.62 15.51 -3.31
CA LEU A 536 -8.65 16.74 -2.53
C LEU A 536 -8.29 16.52 -1.05
N PHE A 537 -8.70 15.39 -0.46
CA PHE A 537 -8.32 15.02 0.90
C PHE A 537 -6.81 14.86 1.03
N PHE A 538 -6.19 14.07 0.13
CA PHE A 538 -4.75 13.88 0.11
C PHE A 538 -3.99 15.18 -0.15
N LEU A 539 -4.50 16.03 -1.04
CA LEU A 539 -3.97 17.37 -1.25
C LEU A 539 -3.96 18.19 0.05
N THR A 540 -5.02 18.17 0.87
CA THR A 540 -4.98 18.89 2.15
C THR A 540 -4.05 18.25 3.17
N CYS A 541 -3.85 16.94 3.12
CA CYS A 541 -2.83 16.26 3.92
C CYS A 541 -1.39 16.56 3.46
N GLY A 542 -1.20 17.39 2.43
CA GLY A 542 0.12 17.72 1.90
C GLY A 542 0.73 16.62 1.03
N MET A 543 -0.08 15.67 0.56
CA MET A 543 0.31 14.60 -0.34
C MET A 543 -0.35 14.80 -1.71
N PRO A 544 0.22 15.64 -2.58
CA PRO A 544 -0.37 15.89 -3.89
C PRO A 544 -0.05 14.71 -4.83
N ILE A 545 -0.81 13.62 -4.71
CA ILE A 545 -0.61 12.36 -5.44
C ILE A 545 -0.80 12.58 -6.95
N SER A 546 -2.02 12.41 -7.47
CA SER A 546 -2.32 12.50 -8.91
C SER A 546 -3.14 13.75 -9.25
N VAL A 547 -3.46 14.56 -8.26
CA VAL A 547 -4.34 15.73 -8.39
C VAL A 547 -3.85 16.74 -9.45
N PHE A 548 -2.53 16.87 -9.64
CA PHE A 548 -1.92 17.78 -10.62
C PHE A 548 -1.55 17.10 -11.95
N ASP A 549 -1.83 15.81 -12.13
CA ASP A 549 -1.49 15.10 -13.36
C ASP A 549 -2.19 15.74 -14.56
N ASN A 550 -1.41 16.03 -15.59
CA ASN A 550 -1.86 16.70 -16.82
C ASN A 550 -2.47 18.10 -16.65
N VAL A 551 -2.32 18.73 -15.48
CA VAL A 551 -2.74 20.12 -15.26
C VAL A 551 -1.63 21.06 -15.70
N ARG A 552 -1.75 21.64 -16.91
CA ARG A 552 -0.76 22.55 -17.52
C ARG A 552 -1.31 23.97 -17.66
N PRO A 553 -1.32 24.78 -16.58
CA PRO A 553 -2.09 26.03 -16.52
C PRO A 553 -1.68 27.09 -17.54
N PHE A 554 -0.47 27.02 -18.09
CA PHE A 554 0.01 27.97 -19.10
C PHE A 554 -0.15 27.48 -20.54
N GLN A 555 -0.56 26.22 -20.74
CA GLN A 555 -0.77 25.64 -22.08
C GLN A 555 -2.24 25.60 -22.49
N ASP A 556 -3.15 25.48 -21.52
CA ASP A 556 -4.58 25.34 -21.77
C ASP A 556 -5.40 26.12 -20.73
N SER A 557 -6.44 26.81 -21.20
CA SER A 557 -7.33 27.61 -20.36
C SER A 557 -8.10 26.77 -19.34
N HIS A 558 -8.44 25.52 -19.66
CA HIS A 558 -9.12 24.66 -18.69
C HIS A 558 -8.18 24.19 -17.59
N SER A 559 -6.95 23.85 -17.95
CA SER A 559 -5.89 23.56 -16.99
C SER A 559 -5.63 24.76 -16.05
N PHE A 560 -5.72 25.99 -16.55
CA PHE A 560 -5.66 27.19 -15.71
C PHE A 560 -6.81 27.27 -14.71
N GLN A 561 -8.05 27.01 -15.16
CA GLN A 561 -9.24 27.03 -14.29
C GLN A 561 -9.16 25.96 -13.18
N VAL A 562 -8.68 24.76 -13.52
CA VAL A 562 -8.45 23.69 -12.53
C VAL A 562 -7.41 24.14 -11.51
N ALA A 563 -6.26 24.64 -11.95
CA ALA A 563 -5.20 25.11 -11.07
C ALA A 563 -5.69 26.24 -10.15
N PHE A 564 -6.51 27.16 -10.67
CA PHE A 564 -7.11 28.23 -9.88
C PHE A 564 -8.13 27.69 -8.84
N ALA A 565 -8.98 26.74 -9.22
CA ALA A 565 -9.92 26.10 -8.30
C ALA A 565 -9.19 25.35 -7.18
N LEU A 566 -8.11 24.62 -7.51
CA LEU A 566 -7.25 23.94 -6.54
C LEU A 566 -6.54 24.95 -5.62
N ALA A 567 -6.09 26.09 -6.14
CA ALA A 567 -5.48 27.14 -5.32
C ALA A 567 -6.47 27.74 -4.30
N LEU A 568 -7.72 28.00 -4.73
CA LEU A 568 -8.78 28.45 -3.83
C LEU A 568 -9.10 27.38 -2.78
N TYR A 569 -9.19 26.11 -3.19
CA TYR A 569 -9.37 24.99 -2.28
C TYR A 569 -8.27 24.94 -1.20
N CYS A 570 -6.99 25.03 -1.59
CA CYS A 570 -5.86 25.05 -0.65
C CYS A 570 -5.91 26.25 0.30
N LEU A 571 -6.35 27.42 -0.17
CA LEU A 571 -6.52 28.60 0.68
C LEU A 571 -7.57 28.35 1.78
N PHE A 572 -8.74 27.81 1.44
CA PHE A 572 -9.79 27.56 2.41
C PHE A 572 -9.49 26.37 3.32
N MET A 573 -9.06 25.25 2.75
CA MET A 573 -8.93 23.99 3.49
C MET A 573 -7.60 23.89 4.22
N SER A 574 -6.49 24.19 3.54
CA SER A 574 -5.15 24.05 4.13
C SER A 574 -4.74 25.26 4.94
N ILE A 575 -5.02 26.49 4.49
CA ILE A 575 -4.59 27.69 5.23
C ILE A 575 -5.60 28.04 6.32
N ILE A 576 -6.86 28.26 5.97
CA ILE A 576 -7.87 28.67 6.97
C ILE A 576 -8.25 27.49 7.86
N GLY A 577 -8.55 26.33 7.27
CA GLY A 577 -8.94 25.13 8.02
C GLY A 577 -7.88 24.66 9.01
N LEU A 578 -6.61 24.58 8.61
CA LEU A 578 -5.54 24.13 9.51
C LEU A 578 -5.29 25.11 10.66
N ASN A 579 -5.46 26.43 10.45
CA ASN A 579 -5.35 27.42 11.53
C ASN A 579 -6.45 27.24 12.58
N PHE A 580 -7.70 26.96 12.17
CA PHE A 580 -8.76 26.61 13.11
C PHE A 580 -8.45 25.32 13.86
N PHE A 581 -7.98 24.29 13.14
CA PHE A 581 -7.54 23.02 13.74
C PHE A 581 -6.47 23.23 14.82
N THR A 582 -5.41 24.00 14.52
CA THR A 582 -4.35 24.31 15.49
C THR A 582 -4.88 25.10 16.68
N THR A 583 -5.78 26.06 16.46
CA THR A 583 -6.38 26.85 17.54
C THR A 583 -7.20 25.97 18.49
N ILE A 584 -7.98 25.03 17.95
CA ILE A 584 -8.76 24.06 18.75
C ILE A 584 -7.84 23.20 19.61
N ILE A 585 -6.71 22.72 19.05
CA ILE A 585 -5.73 21.92 19.79
C ILE A 585 -5.10 22.73 20.92
N LEU A 586 -4.67 23.97 20.65
CA LEU A 586 -4.03 24.82 21.65
C LEU A 586 -4.98 25.16 22.81
N ASP A 587 -6.25 25.41 22.49
CA ASP A 587 -7.27 25.69 23.50
C ASP A 587 -7.59 24.46 24.36
N ALA A 588 -7.69 23.28 23.74
CA ALA A 588 -7.85 22.02 24.49
C ALA A 588 -6.62 21.72 25.36
N TYR A 589 -5.42 22.01 24.86
CA TYR A 589 -4.17 21.83 25.61
C TYR A 589 -4.09 22.74 26.83
N SER A 590 -4.41 24.03 26.69
CA SER A 590 -4.39 24.98 27.82
C SER A 590 -5.36 24.58 28.92
N GLN A 591 -6.53 24.04 28.57
CA GLN A 591 -7.54 23.61 29.53
C GLN A 591 -7.19 22.28 30.20
N ALA A 592 -6.47 21.41 29.50
CA ALA A 592 -6.05 20.11 30.04
C ALA A 592 -4.91 20.20 31.08
N HIS A 593 -4.29 21.36 31.26
CA HIS A 593 -3.29 21.56 32.32
C HIS A 593 -3.88 21.36 33.73
N ASP A 594 -5.15 21.68 33.93
CA ASP A 594 -5.91 21.29 35.11
C ASP A 594 -6.81 20.11 34.78
N VAL A 595 -6.34 18.91 35.15
CA VAL A 595 -7.05 17.64 34.88
C VAL A 595 -8.46 17.66 35.47
N SER A 596 -8.67 18.31 36.61
CA SER A 596 -9.98 18.35 37.25
C SER A 596 -10.97 19.24 36.50
N ALA A 597 -10.51 20.41 36.05
CA ALA A 597 -11.29 21.30 35.21
C ALA A 597 -11.61 20.66 33.84
N ALA A 598 -10.64 19.98 33.25
CA ALA A 598 -10.82 19.27 31.98
C ALA A 598 -11.83 18.12 32.08
N ASP A 599 -11.80 17.35 33.17
CA ASP A 599 -12.76 16.26 33.42
C ASP A 599 -14.19 16.82 33.58
N VAL A 600 -14.36 17.93 34.31
CA VAL A 600 -15.66 18.63 34.44
C VAL A 600 -16.15 19.13 33.08
N GLN A 601 -15.26 19.68 32.26
CA GLN A 601 -15.61 20.19 30.95
C GLN A 601 -15.99 19.08 29.96
N LEU A 602 -15.28 17.94 30.01
CA LEU A 602 -15.65 16.75 29.26
C LEU A 602 -17.04 16.24 29.67
N GLU A 603 -17.36 16.29 30.96
CA GLU A 603 -18.69 15.95 31.45
C GLU A 603 -19.76 16.90 30.91
N LEU A 604 -19.52 18.21 30.96
CA LEU A 604 -20.43 19.23 30.40
C LEU A 604 -20.63 19.06 28.90
N MET A 605 -19.56 18.82 28.13
CA MET A 605 -19.64 18.56 26.70
C MET A 605 -20.41 17.27 26.40
N GLY A 606 -20.24 16.23 27.21
CA GLY A 606 -21.00 14.99 27.11
C GLY A 606 -22.49 15.21 27.39
N ASP A 607 -22.82 16.06 28.36
CA ASP A 607 -24.18 16.46 28.70
C ASP A 607 -24.83 17.25 27.56
N ASP A 608 -24.12 18.20 26.95
CA ASP A 608 -24.59 18.97 25.79
C ASP A 608 -24.82 18.07 24.57
N PHE A 609 -23.90 17.14 24.31
CA PHE A 609 -24.08 16.13 23.27
C PHE A 609 -25.35 15.29 23.51
N CYS A 610 -25.55 14.82 24.75
CA CYS A 610 -26.74 14.08 25.12
C CYS A 610 -28.02 14.91 24.93
N ARG A 611 -28.00 16.20 25.27
CA ARG A 611 -29.13 17.12 25.02
C ARG A 611 -29.42 17.27 23.53
N SER A 612 -28.39 17.49 22.69
CA SER A 612 -28.56 17.55 21.24
C SER A 612 -29.12 16.24 20.67
N LEU A 613 -28.67 15.10 21.18
CA LEU A 613 -29.19 13.79 20.78
C LEU A 613 -30.65 13.61 21.23
N MET A 614 -31.00 14.00 22.45
CA MET A 614 -32.39 14.01 22.93
C MET A 614 -33.27 14.89 22.05
N GLN A 615 -32.83 16.10 21.70
CA GLN A 615 -33.55 16.99 20.78
C GLN A 615 -33.75 16.36 19.40
N LEU A 616 -32.70 15.75 18.84
CA LEU A 616 -32.76 15.04 17.55
C LEU A 616 -33.75 13.86 17.58
N LEU A 617 -33.81 13.14 18.70
CA LEU A 617 -34.75 12.03 18.91
C LEU A 617 -36.18 12.48 19.28
N GLY A 618 -36.37 13.78 19.53
CA GLY A 618 -37.63 14.38 19.95
C GLY A 618 -37.98 14.17 21.44
N LEU A 619 -37.00 13.91 22.30
CA LEU A 619 -37.11 13.62 23.74
C LEU A 619 -36.90 14.86 24.64
N GLY A 620 -36.97 16.06 24.07
CA GLY A 620 -36.53 17.29 24.74
C GLY A 620 -37.28 18.53 24.27
N ARG A 621 -38.60 18.42 24.10
CA ARG A 621 -39.40 19.57 23.70
C ARG A 621 -39.45 20.55 24.87
N GLU A 622 -38.76 21.67 24.76
CA GLU A 622 -38.91 22.85 25.62
C GLU A 622 -40.31 23.43 25.41
N GLY A 623 -41.33 22.72 25.91
CA GLY A 623 -42.73 23.11 25.87
C GLY A 623 -43.13 24.00 27.04
N TYR A 624 -42.21 24.28 27.97
CA TYR A 624 -42.42 25.30 28.98
C TYR A 624 -42.04 26.67 28.39
N VAL A 625 -42.80 27.09 27.37
CA VAL A 625 -43.15 28.51 27.28
C VAL A 625 -43.92 28.72 28.58
N ALA A 626 -43.21 29.19 29.62
CA ALA A 626 -43.83 29.68 30.82
C ALA A 626 -44.97 30.56 30.33
N SER A 627 -46.20 30.09 30.51
CA SER A 627 -47.38 30.86 30.14
C SER A 627 -47.21 32.14 30.92
N SER A 628 -46.87 33.20 30.19
CA SER A 628 -46.91 34.56 30.68
C SER A 628 -48.30 34.73 31.24
N ASP A 629 -48.45 34.58 32.55
CA ASP A 629 -49.64 34.92 33.30
C ASP A 629 -49.95 36.38 32.95
N PRO A 630 -51.02 36.70 32.19
CA PRO A 630 -51.30 38.07 31.77
C PRO A 630 -51.89 38.92 32.90
N SER A 631 -51.85 38.47 34.17
CA SER A 631 -52.67 39.06 35.24
C SER A 631 -51.96 39.16 36.60
N GLY A 632 -50.70 39.57 36.61
CA GLY A 632 -50.04 40.08 37.82
C GLY A 632 -49.79 41.58 37.72
N PRO A 633 -50.54 42.46 38.42
CA PRO A 633 -50.25 43.88 38.44
C PRO A 633 -48.87 44.13 39.07
N SER A 634 -48.09 44.93 38.35
CA SER A 634 -46.80 45.51 38.71
C SER A 634 -46.69 45.93 40.17
N SER A 635 -45.86 45.22 40.94
CA SER A 635 -45.10 45.82 42.02
C SER A 635 -43.66 45.33 41.88
N SER A 636 -42.87 46.18 41.24
CA SER A 636 -41.43 46.05 41.08
C SER A 636 -40.74 46.13 42.45
N PRO A 637 -40.04 45.09 42.92
CA PRO A 637 -38.92 45.29 43.82
C PRO A 637 -37.71 45.66 42.96
N SER A 638 -37.11 46.80 43.29
CA SER A 638 -35.79 47.23 42.82
C SER A 638 -34.76 46.11 43.04
N VAL A 639 -34.31 45.51 41.95
CA VAL A 639 -33.13 44.64 41.91
C VAL A 639 -31.92 45.56 41.90
N SER A 640 -31.48 45.95 43.10
CA SER A 640 -30.10 46.31 43.37
C SER A 640 -29.37 45.03 43.80
N ASP A 641 -28.17 44.86 43.28
CA ASP A 641 -27.12 43.91 43.71
C ASP A 641 -27.22 42.48 43.16
N ALA A 642 -26.96 42.34 41.85
CA ALA A 642 -26.26 41.17 41.33
C ALA A 642 -24.76 41.56 41.18
N PRO A 643 -23.82 40.85 41.83
CA PRO A 643 -22.40 41.12 41.66
C PRO A 643 -22.02 40.79 40.21
N SER A 644 -21.51 41.80 39.49
CA SER A 644 -21.07 41.63 38.11
C SER A 644 -19.79 40.78 38.09
N GLU A 645 -19.89 39.57 37.54
CA GLU A 645 -18.74 38.70 37.20
C GLU A 645 -17.69 39.42 36.33
N THR A 646 -18.05 40.54 35.68
CA THR A 646 -17.12 41.36 34.90
C THR A 646 -16.13 42.17 35.73
N ALA A 647 -16.32 42.33 37.05
CA ALA A 647 -15.37 43.04 37.91
C ALA A 647 -14.21 42.14 38.37
N GLU A 648 -14.49 40.87 38.63
CA GLU A 648 -13.49 39.90 39.09
C GLU A 648 -12.55 39.48 37.95
N GLU A 649 -13.07 39.36 36.72
CA GLU A 649 -12.25 39.15 35.51
C GLU A 649 -11.36 40.37 35.20
N ALA A 650 -11.86 41.59 35.40
CA ALA A 650 -11.07 42.81 35.20
C ALA A 650 -9.94 42.96 36.25
N GLU A 651 -10.19 42.54 37.49
CA GLU A 651 -9.18 42.55 38.56
C GLU A 651 -8.12 41.45 38.36
N GLN A 652 -8.50 40.27 37.88
CA GLN A 652 -7.55 39.23 37.48
C GLN A 652 -6.70 39.63 36.26
N GLN A 653 -7.28 40.30 35.28
CA GLN A 653 -6.50 40.82 34.14
C GLN A 653 -5.54 41.95 34.54
N GLN A 654 -5.93 42.83 35.47
CA GLN A 654 -5.00 43.83 36.01
C GLN A 654 -3.90 43.22 36.86
N ALA A 655 -4.18 42.17 37.64
CA ALA A 655 -3.17 41.46 38.42
C ALA A 655 -2.15 40.71 37.54
N LEU A 656 -2.58 40.14 36.41
CA LEU A 656 -1.67 39.47 35.47
C LEU A 656 -0.72 40.48 34.80
N VAL A 657 -1.26 41.60 34.30
CA VAL A 657 -0.48 42.67 33.66
C VAL A 657 0.50 43.34 34.64
N ALA A 658 0.14 43.43 35.92
CA ALA A 658 1.03 43.94 36.96
C ALA A 658 2.11 42.93 37.41
N SER A 659 1.97 41.64 37.10
CA SER A 659 2.98 40.61 37.40
C SER A 659 4.04 40.45 36.30
N GLU A 660 3.74 40.92 35.09
CA GLU A 660 4.63 40.89 33.93
C GLU A 660 5.45 42.19 33.75
N ALA A 661 5.16 43.22 34.54
CA ALA A 661 5.92 44.48 34.64
C ALA A 661 6.80 44.49 35.89
#